data_AF-A0A8S2R829-F1
#
_entry.id   AF-A0A8S2R829-F1
#
_cell.length_a   1.000
_cell.length_b   1.000
_cell.length_c   1.000
_cell.angle_alpha   90.00
_cell.angle_beta   90.00
_cell.angle_gamma   90.00
#
_symmetry.space_group_name_H-M   'P 1'
#
loop_
_entity.id
_entity.type
_entity.pdbx_description
1 polymer ?
#
loop_
_entity_poly.entity_id
_entity_poly.type
_entity_poly.pdbx_seq_one_letter_code
_entity_poly.pdbx_strand_id
1 'polypeptide(L)'
;VCNMENIDPLGIHTGESIVVAPSQTLSNDEYNLLRSVSIKVVRSLGIVGECNVQYALNPCSNEYYIIEVNARLSRSSALASKATGYPLAYIAAKLAIGMSLVELKNTITNETCACFEPSLDYVAVKIPRWDLRKFVRCSNKIGSSMKSVGEVMAIGRSFEETFQKALRMVDEDIIGFEPYARTVTDDELSIPTDKRVFILATALRQGYSIERLFELTKIDRWFLYKFASIIEFLVKHSDSLIFQDQTLLLKAKRLGFSDKQIGIYCNTTELEVYASRQRFNIRPFVKQIDTVSGEWPAQTNYLYLTYHADIDDVQPSTNEETPVLVLGSGVYRIGSSVEFDWCAVGCLNELRRLGHYTLMLNCNPETVSTDYDMSDRLYFEEISFESVLDVYNFEKPHGIILSMGGQLPNNIAMDLHRQRHVNVLGTLPESIDAAENRFKFSRLLDENNIRQPKWKELCNFNGASAFCDSVGYPCLVRPSYVLSGAAMRIVYNAKDLKAYLSEHGLSKEYPVVISKFILDAKELDIDAVAWNGQVVRLAISEHVENAGVHSGDATLVTPPQDLNEDTIKKIQFICFSVAKALQISGPFNMQLIAKDNELKVIECNVRVSRSFPFVSKTFDHDFIAVATQILVGLEPETVDDPLFLHSARIGVKVPQFSFSRLSGAEVLRGVEMMSTGEVACFGTDRFTAYLKALISTGYRIPKKNILVSIGSYKAKQELLTAIRTLIELGYELYASIGTADFFEANNININPIDWKYEETETNSNGYGNGYEYTNGDGDLGAADNTTQRTIADYLATGSFDLVINIPMRSAGVAHASSFVTQGYRCRRLATDYSVPLITDVKCVKLFVEALRRLNNQESKVDMSIDCISATTLIRLPGLIDCHVHLREPGDEHKEDIVSGTGSALAGGITMVLTMPNTKPALTNETVLDMTEKLYEKKALCDYGLFMGATIDNAKAIVDIAHRCVGLKMYLNTTFGDLKLDNMESWMKHFETWPSNIPIVAHAENQTVASILCLAEIYS
;
A
#
# COMPACT_ATOMS: atom_id res chain seq x y z
N VAL A 1 16.40 20.85 7.35
CA VAL A 1 16.94 19.47 7.38
C VAL A 1 17.57 19.10 6.05
N CYS A 2 16.84 18.98 4.94
CA CYS A 2 17.44 18.64 3.65
C CYS A 2 17.05 19.67 2.57
N ASN A 3 17.94 19.88 1.60
CA ASN A 3 17.68 20.58 0.35
C ASN A 3 17.85 19.61 -0.81
N MET A 4 17.03 19.76 -1.85
CA MET A 4 16.95 18.82 -2.97
C MET A 4 16.85 19.62 -4.26
N GLU A 5 17.60 19.23 -5.28
CA GLU A 5 17.56 19.83 -6.60
C GLU A 5 16.98 18.83 -7.60
N ASN A 6 16.01 19.29 -8.39
CA ASN A 6 15.41 18.47 -9.44
C ASN A 6 16.26 18.61 -10.70
N ILE A 7 16.71 17.49 -11.26
CA ILE A 7 17.44 17.48 -12.54
C ILE A 7 16.48 17.82 -13.68
N ASP A 8 15.28 17.24 -13.62
CA ASP A 8 14.18 17.60 -14.50
C ASP A 8 13.61 18.97 -14.11
N PRO A 9 13.48 19.91 -15.05
CA PRO A 9 13.07 21.30 -14.78
C PRO A 9 11.59 21.42 -14.42
N LEU A 10 11.20 22.63 -13.96
CA LEU A 10 9.81 22.98 -13.68
C LEU A 10 8.88 22.64 -14.86
N GLY A 11 7.74 22.03 -14.55
CA GLY A 11 6.78 21.48 -15.51
C GLY A 11 6.65 19.96 -15.41
N ILE A 12 7.66 19.31 -14.82
CA ILE A 12 7.62 17.91 -14.40
C ILE A 12 7.46 17.88 -12.88
N HIS A 13 6.50 17.11 -12.39
CA HIS A 13 6.21 16.98 -10.96
C HIS A 13 7.42 16.40 -10.23
N THR A 14 7.72 16.86 -9.01
CA THR A 14 8.88 16.40 -8.21
C THR A 14 8.93 14.87 -8.04
N GLY A 15 7.76 14.25 -7.89
CA GLY A 15 7.61 12.79 -7.86
C GLY A 15 7.98 12.07 -9.17
N GLU A 16 7.83 12.72 -10.33
CA GLU A 16 8.23 12.25 -11.67
C GLU A 16 9.66 12.64 -12.05
N SER A 17 10.30 13.52 -11.27
CA SER A 17 11.64 14.02 -11.57
C SER A 17 12.72 13.12 -11.00
N ILE A 18 13.86 13.09 -11.67
CA ILE A 18 15.13 12.70 -11.05
C ILE A 18 15.55 13.82 -10.09
N VAL A 19 15.90 13.46 -8.86
CA VAL A 19 16.19 14.41 -7.78
C VAL A 19 17.54 14.08 -7.16
N VAL A 20 18.33 15.10 -6.83
CA VAL A 20 19.60 14.96 -6.13
C VAL A 20 19.57 15.66 -4.78
N ALA A 21 20.24 15.09 -3.78
CA ALA A 21 20.49 15.71 -2.50
C ALA A 21 22.00 15.61 -2.14
N PRO A 22 22.63 16.70 -1.66
CA PRO A 22 22.12 18.06 -1.60
C PRO A 22 21.98 18.71 -3.00
N SER A 23 21.49 19.96 -3.07
CA SER A 23 21.54 20.79 -4.27
C SER A 23 23.00 21.02 -4.71
N GLN A 24 23.24 21.04 -6.02
CA GLN A 24 24.56 21.03 -6.65
C GLN A 24 24.89 22.36 -7.35
N THR A 25 23.89 23.05 -7.90
CA THR A 25 24.10 24.21 -8.79
C THR A 25 23.82 25.57 -8.15
N LEU A 26 23.33 25.59 -6.91
CA LEU A 26 23.06 26.82 -6.17
C LEU A 26 24.35 27.42 -5.62
N SER A 27 24.51 28.73 -5.80
CA SER A 27 25.48 29.49 -5.02
C SER A 27 25.07 29.57 -3.54
N ASN A 28 26.04 29.85 -2.66
CA ASN A 28 25.77 30.02 -1.24
C ASN A 28 24.73 31.13 -0.97
N ASP A 29 24.73 32.20 -1.77
CA ASP A 29 23.80 33.32 -1.61
C ASP A 29 22.36 32.92 -1.98
N GLU A 30 22.19 32.18 -3.09
CA GLU A 30 20.89 31.63 -3.50
C GLU A 30 20.37 30.61 -2.48
N TYR A 31 21.24 29.71 -1.99
CA TYR A 31 20.89 28.75 -0.96
C TYR A 31 20.37 29.43 0.32
N ASN A 32 21.10 30.43 0.84
CA ASN A 32 20.72 31.14 2.06
C ASN A 32 19.48 32.02 1.85
N LEU A 33 19.28 32.57 0.66
CA LEU A 33 18.07 33.27 0.27
C LEU A 33 16.86 32.33 0.40
N LEU A 34 16.88 31.19 -0.28
CA LEU A 34 15.78 30.22 -0.27
C LEU A 34 15.54 29.66 1.13
N ARG A 35 16.60 29.30 1.86
CA ARG A 35 16.54 28.82 3.26
C ARG A 35 15.85 29.85 4.17
N SER A 36 16.24 31.12 4.09
CA SER A 36 15.66 32.18 4.91
C SER A 36 14.18 32.40 4.59
N VAL A 37 13.81 32.29 3.31
CA VAL A 37 12.42 32.36 2.86
C VAL A 37 11.62 31.18 3.39
N SER A 38 12.16 29.96 3.35
CA SER A 38 11.48 28.76 3.89
C SER A 38 11.12 28.94 5.35
N ILE A 39 12.07 29.39 6.17
CA ILE A 39 11.85 29.64 7.60
C ILE A 39 10.75 30.70 7.82
N LYS A 40 10.76 31.79 7.04
CA LYS A 40 9.74 32.84 7.13
C LYS A 40 8.34 32.34 6.76
N VAL A 41 8.22 31.57 5.68
CA VAL A 41 6.95 31.00 5.21
C VAL A 41 6.37 30.06 6.27
N VAL A 42 7.16 29.12 6.77
CA VAL A 42 6.74 28.13 7.78
C VAL A 42 6.28 28.83 9.07
N ARG A 43 7.02 29.85 9.52
CA ARG A 43 6.62 30.68 10.68
C ARG A 43 5.30 31.42 10.43
N SER A 44 5.10 31.98 9.24
CA SER A 44 3.87 32.71 8.91
C SER A 44 2.63 31.81 8.88
N LEU A 45 2.80 30.53 8.54
CA LEU A 45 1.73 29.53 8.53
C LEU A 45 1.49 28.88 9.91
N GLY A 46 2.34 29.16 10.90
CA GLY A 46 2.20 28.60 12.25
C GLY A 46 2.40 27.09 12.32
N ILE A 47 3.20 26.52 11.41
CA ILE A 47 3.43 25.07 11.35
C ILE A 47 4.31 24.63 12.52
N VAL A 48 3.87 23.61 13.26
CA VAL A 48 4.62 22.92 14.30
C VAL A 48 4.76 21.46 13.90
N GLY A 49 6.00 20.99 13.68
CA GLY A 49 6.29 19.67 13.14
C GLY A 49 7.22 19.75 11.93
N GLU A 50 6.87 19.06 10.85
CA GLU A 50 7.61 19.04 9.59
C GLU A 50 6.75 19.55 8.43
N CYS A 51 7.43 20.12 7.43
CA CYS A 51 6.80 20.51 6.17
C CYS A 51 7.82 20.51 5.02
N ASN A 52 7.31 20.39 3.80
CA ASN A 52 8.08 20.57 2.57
C ASN A 52 7.69 21.88 1.87
N VAL A 53 8.69 22.68 1.44
CA VAL A 53 8.48 23.91 0.67
C VAL A 53 9.14 23.76 -0.69
N GLN A 54 8.42 24.09 -1.77
CA GLN A 54 8.92 24.00 -3.14
C GLN A 54 9.13 25.38 -3.76
N TYR A 55 10.20 25.50 -4.54
CA TYR A 55 10.61 26.74 -5.20
C TYR A 55 10.85 26.51 -6.69
N ALA A 56 10.59 27.53 -7.49
CA ALA A 56 11.16 27.68 -8.82
C ALA A 56 12.15 28.84 -8.79
N LEU A 57 13.41 28.59 -9.17
CA LEU A 57 14.48 29.59 -9.25
C LEU A 57 14.80 29.83 -10.73
N ASN A 58 14.96 31.11 -11.11
CA ASN A 58 15.42 31.47 -12.44
C ASN A 58 16.93 31.14 -12.57
N PRO A 59 17.37 30.33 -13.55
CA PRO A 59 18.78 29.95 -13.68
C PRO A 59 19.75 31.10 -13.99
N CYS A 60 19.22 32.27 -14.39
CA CYS A 60 20.03 33.42 -14.80
C CYS A 60 19.91 34.63 -13.85
N SER A 61 19.16 34.52 -12.75
CA SER A 61 18.94 35.61 -11.80
C SER A 61 18.49 35.11 -10.42
N ASN A 62 18.53 35.97 -9.40
CA ASN A 62 18.04 35.62 -8.06
C ASN A 62 16.50 35.66 -7.94
N GLU A 63 15.78 35.67 -9.06
CA GLU A 63 14.32 35.67 -9.08
C GLU A 63 13.79 34.28 -8.74
N TYR A 64 12.96 34.18 -7.70
CA TYR A 64 12.38 32.92 -7.26
C TYR A 64 10.88 33.05 -7.04
N TYR A 65 10.19 31.91 -7.14
CA TYR A 65 8.76 31.76 -6.90
C TYR A 65 8.53 30.63 -5.90
N ILE A 66 7.67 30.85 -4.92
CA ILE A 66 7.18 29.79 -4.02
C ILE A 66 6.07 29.06 -4.75
N ILE A 67 6.20 27.75 -4.94
CA ILE A 67 5.22 26.94 -5.68
C ILE A 67 4.14 26.43 -4.73
N GLU A 68 4.53 25.72 -3.68
CA GLU A 68 3.62 25.18 -2.68
C GLU A 68 4.31 24.91 -1.33
N VAL A 69 3.49 24.73 -0.29
CA VAL A 69 3.92 24.26 1.03
C VAL A 69 3.05 23.08 1.43
N ASN A 70 3.68 21.94 1.67
CA ASN A 70 3.03 20.76 2.21
C ASN A 70 3.23 20.72 3.73
N ALA A 71 2.21 21.12 4.50
CA ALA A 71 2.23 21.14 5.97
C ALA A 71 2.00 19.73 6.58
N ARG A 72 2.78 18.75 6.11
CA ARG A 72 2.76 17.35 6.54
C ARG A 72 4.01 16.65 6.01
N LEU A 73 4.26 15.46 6.56
CA LEU A 73 5.21 14.52 5.96
C LEU A 73 4.82 14.21 4.51
N SER A 74 5.85 14.08 3.69
CA SER A 74 5.75 13.84 2.26
C SER A 74 6.71 12.73 1.83
N ARG A 75 6.58 12.27 0.59
CA ARG A 75 7.59 11.39 -0.03
C ARG A 75 8.98 12.04 -0.02
N SER A 76 9.04 13.34 -0.29
CA SER A 76 10.29 14.11 -0.19
C SER A 76 10.85 14.14 1.24
N SER A 77 9.99 14.08 2.27
CA SER A 77 10.41 13.98 3.67
C SER A 77 10.97 12.58 3.98
N ALA A 78 10.37 11.52 3.45
CA ALA A 78 10.93 10.16 3.56
C ALA A 78 12.30 10.10 2.87
N LEU A 79 12.39 10.55 1.61
CA LEU A 79 13.65 10.64 0.87
C LEU A 79 14.71 11.46 1.62
N ALA A 80 14.35 12.63 2.15
CA ALA A 80 15.24 13.46 2.95
C ALA A 80 15.70 12.75 4.23
N SER A 81 14.83 12.00 4.89
CA SER A 81 15.19 11.24 6.09
C SER A 81 16.22 10.15 5.76
N LYS A 82 16.03 9.42 4.65
CA LYS A 82 16.98 8.40 4.21
C LYS A 82 18.29 9.00 3.68
N ALA A 83 18.23 10.12 2.95
CA ALA A 83 19.41 10.77 2.41
C ALA A 83 20.30 11.37 3.52
N THR A 84 19.70 11.93 4.57
CA THR A 84 20.44 12.60 5.64
C THR A 84 20.70 11.72 6.86
N GLY A 85 19.91 10.67 7.05
CA GLY A 85 19.83 9.91 8.31
C GLY A 85 18.93 10.57 9.38
N TYR A 86 18.47 11.81 9.17
CA TYR A 86 17.68 12.53 10.16
C TYR A 86 16.21 12.05 10.16
N PRO A 87 15.66 11.48 11.25
CA PRO A 87 14.34 10.85 11.25
C PRO A 87 13.21 11.88 11.37
N LEU A 88 12.84 12.53 10.25
CA LEU A 88 11.88 13.65 10.23
C LEU A 88 10.53 13.31 10.86
N ALA A 89 9.98 12.13 10.57
CA ALA A 89 8.68 11.70 11.08
C ALA A 89 8.69 11.52 12.60
N TYR A 90 9.74 10.88 13.13
CA TYR A 90 9.94 10.69 14.56
C TYR A 90 10.05 12.03 15.28
N ILE A 91 10.88 12.95 14.76
CA ILE A 91 11.06 14.28 15.34
C ILE A 91 9.75 15.08 15.26
N ALA A 92 9.06 15.08 14.13
CA ALA A 92 7.77 15.78 13.97
C ALA A 92 6.72 15.29 14.97
N ALA A 93 6.63 13.99 15.23
CA ALA A 93 5.73 13.43 16.23
C ALA A 93 6.06 13.89 17.66
N LYS A 94 7.36 14.00 17.99
CA LYS A 94 7.81 14.53 19.29
C LYS A 94 7.54 16.03 19.45
N LEU A 95 7.72 16.80 18.38
CA LEU A 95 7.35 18.23 18.36
C LEU A 95 5.84 18.42 18.58
N ALA A 96 5.00 17.56 17.99
CA ALA A 96 3.55 17.63 18.11
C ALA A 96 3.04 17.44 19.55
N ILE A 97 3.78 16.73 20.41
CA ILE A 97 3.48 16.57 21.84
C ILE A 97 4.17 17.62 22.73
N GLY A 98 4.75 18.67 22.14
CA GLY A 98 5.29 19.83 22.85
C GLY A 98 6.77 19.75 23.23
N MET A 99 7.51 18.73 22.78
CA MET A 99 8.97 18.68 22.98
C MET A 99 9.68 19.66 22.04
N SER A 100 10.84 20.18 22.45
CA SER A 100 11.68 21.05 21.62
C SER A 100 12.80 20.28 20.91
N LEU A 101 13.30 20.80 19.79
CA LEU A 101 14.44 20.21 19.07
C LEU A 101 15.73 20.12 19.92
N VAL A 102 15.86 20.98 20.93
CA VAL A 102 17.05 21.03 21.81
C VAL A 102 17.03 19.90 22.84
N GLU A 103 15.83 19.46 23.25
CA GLU A 103 15.65 18.35 24.20
C GLU A 103 15.78 16.98 23.52
N LEU A 104 15.50 16.92 22.22
CA LEU A 104 15.59 15.70 21.43
C LEU A 104 17.06 15.41 21.09
N LYS A 105 17.47 14.16 21.26
CA LYS A 105 18.80 13.69 20.87
C LYS A 105 18.82 13.27 19.41
N ASN A 106 19.95 13.50 18.75
CA ASN A 106 20.25 12.87 17.48
C ASN A 106 20.56 11.38 17.72
N THR A 107 19.69 10.51 17.23
CA THR A 107 19.81 9.04 17.37
C THR A 107 21.02 8.46 16.63
N ILE A 108 21.60 9.22 15.71
CA ILE A 108 22.73 8.78 14.89
C ILE A 108 24.07 8.94 15.59
N THR A 109 24.28 10.09 16.23
CA THR A 109 25.50 10.38 17.00
C THR A 109 25.36 10.03 18.47
N ASN A 110 24.13 10.02 19.02
CA ASN A 110 23.77 9.90 20.44
C ASN A 110 24.38 10.96 21.39
N GLU A 111 25.28 11.81 20.88
CA GLU A 111 25.99 12.84 21.62
C GLU A 111 25.46 14.25 21.32
N THR A 112 24.84 14.46 20.15
CA THR A 112 24.30 15.77 19.73
C THR A 112 22.79 15.86 19.87
N CYS A 113 22.24 17.09 19.87
CA CYS A 113 20.79 17.32 19.86
C CYS A 113 20.23 17.25 18.42
N ALA A 114 18.90 17.19 18.29
CA ALA A 114 18.22 17.20 17.00
C ALA A 114 18.12 18.60 16.37
N CYS A 115 18.59 19.66 17.05
CA CYS A 115 18.53 21.04 16.58
C CYS A 115 19.76 21.43 15.73
N PHE A 116 19.89 20.83 14.55
CA PHE A 116 20.96 21.14 13.59
C PHE A 116 20.49 20.97 12.14
N GLU A 117 21.35 21.34 11.19
CA GLU A 117 21.15 21.06 9.77
C GLU A 117 22.17 20.02 9.32
N PRO A 118 21.73 18.84 8.85
CA PRO A 118 22.65 17.82 8.38
C PRO A 118 23.59 18.30 7.27
N SER A 119 24.82 17.78 7.33
CA SER A 119 25.85 17.89 6.30
C SER A 119 26.08 16.51 5.69
N LEU A 120 26.26 16.44 4.37
CA LEU A 120 26.46 15.19 3.64
C LEU A 120 27.79 15.28 2.88
N ASP A 121 28.67 14.29 3.04
CA ASP A 121 29.94 14.14 2.31
C ASP A 121 29.81 13.14 1.12
N TYR A 122 28.56 12.91 0.73
CA TYR A 122 28.12 12.07 -0.37
C TYR A 122 26.95 12.74 -1.10
N VAL A 123 26.57 12.15 -2.23
CA VAL A 123 25.44 12.57 -3.05
C VAL A 123 24.42 11.43 -3.06
N ALA A 124 23.16 11.76 -2.80
CA ALA A 124 22.03 10.88 -2.96
C ALA A 124 21.25 11.23 -4.24
N VAL A 125 20.93 10.25 -5.07
CA VAL A 125 20.14 10.43 -6.30
C VAL A 125 18.91 9.56 -6.23
N LYS A 126 17.74 10.17 -6.42
CA LYS A 126 16.46 9.51 -6.55
C LYS A 126 16.00 9.46 -8.00
N ILE A 127 15.55 8.30 -8.45
CA ILE A 127 14.96 8.11 -9.78
C ILE A 127 13.56 7.49 -9.62
N PRO A 128 12.51 8.01 -10.29
CA PRO A 128 11.19 7.41 -10.27
C PRO A 128 11.15 6.11 -11.07
N ARG A 129 10.20 5.24 -10.72
CA ARG A 129 9.89 4.02 -11.45
C ARG A 129 8.52 4.13 -12.11
N TRP A 130 8.44 3.76 -13.39
CA TRP A 130 7.21 3.76 -14.19
C TRP A 130 6.89 2.37 -14.74
N ASP A 131 5.60 2.04 -14.77
CA ASP A 131 5.04 0.82 -15.40
C ASP A 131 4.02 1.16 -16.50
N LEU A 132 4.23 2.28 -17.23
CA LEU A 132 3.25 2.80 -18.19
C LEU A 132 2.94 1.83 -19.34
N ARG A 133 3.87 0.93 -19.67
CA ARG A 133 3.71 -0.09 -20.72
C ARG A 133 2.57 -1.08 -20.44
N LYS A 134 2.22 -1.30 -19.17
CA LYS A 134 1.11 -2.18 -18.77
C LYS A 134 -0.26 -1.62 -19.16
N PHE A 135 -0.34 -0.30 -19.37
CA PHE A 135 -1.60 0.40 -19.61
C PHE A 135 -1.77 0.72 -21.09
N VAL A 136 -2.62 -0.07 -21.75
CA VAL A 136 -2.99 0.15 -23.16
C VAL A 136 -3.58 1.55 -23.32
N ARG A 137 -3.08 2.30 -24.32
CA ARG A 137 -3.46 3.71 -24.65
C ARG A 137 -3.04 4.77 -23.60
N CYS A 138 -2.28 4.41 -22.58
CA CYS A 138 -1.74 5.40 -21.65
C CYS A 138 -0.70 6.29 -22.33
N SER A 139 -0.73 7.59 -22.02
CA SER A 139 0.30 8.54 -22.48
C SER A 139 1.60 8.38 -21.69
N ASN A 140 2.71 8.19 -22.41
CA ASN A 140 4.06 8.12 -21.85
C ASN A 140 4.68 9.49 -21.52
N LYS A 141 3.96 10.58 -21.81
CA LYS A 141 4.42 11.93 -21.46
C LYS A 141 4.37 12.12 -19.95
N ILE A 142 5.45 12.62 -19.37
CA ILE A 142 5.49 13.03 -17.96
C ILE A 142 5.32 14.55 -17.86
N GLY A 143 4.81 15.03 -16.73
CA GLY A 143 4.48 16.43 -16.53
C GLY A 143 4.11 16.71 -15.08
N SER A 144 3.21 17.68 -14.84
CA SER A 144 2.81 18.09 -13.48
C SER A 144 1.96 17.08 -12.73
N SER A 145 1.40 16.07 -13.40
CA SER A 145 0.64 14.99 -12.77
C SER A 145 1.46 13.72 -12.71
N MET A 146 1.53 13.13 -11.52
CA MET A 146 2.37 11.97 -11.22
C MET A 146 1.79 10.65 -11.75
N LYS A 147 2.63 9.85 -12.40
CA LYS A 147 2.33 8.54 -12.99
C LYS A 147 3.29 7.43 -12.56
N SER A 148 4.41 7.78 -11.94
CA SER A 148 5.35 6.87 -11.31
C SER A 148 4.67 6.06 -10.20
N VAL A 149 5.09 4.79 -10.09
CA VAL A 149 4.52 3.79 -9.18
C VAL A 149 5.43 3.51 -7.98
N GLY A 150 6.67 3.98 -8.01
CA GLY A 150 7.65 3.86 -6.95
C GLY A 150 8.88 4.71 -7.26
N GLU A 151 9.90 4.60 -6.41
CA GLU A 151 11.18 5.29 -6.59
C GLU A 151 12.32 4.50 -5.96
N VAL A 152 13.53 4.80 -6.40
CA VAL A 152 14.78 4.29 -5.82
C VAL A 152 15.63 5.45 -5.36
N MET A 153 16.50 5.19 -4.39
CA MET A 153 17.57 6.09 -4.02
C MET A 153 18.90 5.34 -4.12
N ALA A 154 19.93 6.00 -4.62
CA ALA A 154 21.30 5.52 -4.49
C ALA A 154 22.12 6.56 -3.73
N ILE A 155 23.18 6.09 -3.09
CA ILE A 155 24.16 6.93 -2.39
C ILE A 155 25.55 6.59 -2.93
N GLY A 156 26.38 7.61 -3.10
CA GLY A 156 27.75 7.50 -3.61
C GLY A 156 28.49 8.83 -3.45
N ARG A 157 29.80 8.85 -3.66
CA ARG A 157 30.61 10.06 -3.40
C ARG A 157 30.88 10.91 -4.64
N SER A 158 30.42 10.47 -5.80
CA SER A 158 30.38 11.28 -7.01
C SER A 158 29.02 11.13 -7.68
N PHE A 159 28.57 12.17 -8.37
CA PHE A 159 27.28 12.15 -9.05
C PHE A 159 27.20 11.02 -10.08
N GLU A 160 28.28 10.78 -10.84
CA GLU A 160 28.35 9.74 -11.85
C GLU A 160 28.17 8.33 -11.24
N GLU A 161 28.87 8.06 -10.12
CA GLU A 161 28.72 6.81 -9.35
C GLU A 161 27.27 6.62 -8.88
N THR A 162 26.74 7.62 -8.19
CA THR A 162 25.40 7.56 -7.59
C THR A 162 24.31 7.44 -8.66
N PHE A 163 24.41 8.20 -9.75
CA PHE A 163 23.43 8.21 -10.82
C PHE A 163 23.36 6.86 -11.54
N GLN A 164 24.50 6.24 -11.86
CA GLN A 164 24.50 4.92 -12.50
C GLN A 164 23.97 3.83 -11.56
N LYS A 165 24.28 3.88 -10.26
CA LYS A 165 23.66 2.99 -9.25
C LYS A 165 22.15 3.15 -9.22
N ALA A 166 21.66 4.39 -9.12
CA ALA A 166 20.23 4.67 -9.10
C ALA A 166 19.53 4.14 -10.35
N LEU A 167 20.12 4.30 -11.55
CA LEU A 167 19.54 3.78 -12.79
C LEU A 167 19.36 2.26 -12.77
N ARG A 168 20.35 1.51 -12.27
CA ARG A 168 20.26 0.04 -12.18
C ARG A 168 19.24 -0.42 -11.14
N MET A 169 19.07 0.33 -10.06
CA MET A 169 18.06 0.03 -9.04
C MET A 169 16.62 0.14 -9.58
N VAL A 170 16.38 0.96 -10.62
CA VAL A 170 15.02 1.16 -11.19
C VAL A 170 14.48 -0.11 -11.85
N ASP A 171 15.31 -0.83 -12.60
CA ASP A 171 14.90 -2.06 -13.29
C ASP A 171 16.10 -2.97 -13.56
N GLU A 172 15.90 -4.28 -13.47
CA GLU A 172 16.96 -5.30 -13.62
C GLU A 172 17.53 -5.37 -15.05
N ASP A 173 16.71 -4.94 -16.03
CA ASP A 173 17.10 -4.82 -17.43
C ASP A 173 18.03 -3.62 -17.69
N ILE A 174 18.05 -2.64 -16.79
CA ILE A 174 18.89 -1.44 -16.93
C ILE A 174 20.25 -1.74 -16.30
N ILE A 175 21.29 -1.78 -17.13
CA ILE A 175 22.66 -2.07 -16.67
C ILE A 175 23.48 -0.81 -16.36
N GLY A 176 22.96 0.39 -16.66
CA GLY A 176 23.60 1.68 -16.43
C GLY A 176 23.08 2.78 -17.34
N PHE A 177 23.84 3.88 -17.48
CA PHE A 177 23.48 4.98 -18.38
C PHE A 177 23.89 4.66 -19.83
N GLU A 178 22.97 4.07 -20.59
CA GLU A 178 23.26 3.52 -21.92
C GLU A 178 22.49 4.16 -23.09
N PRO A 179 23.14 4.28 -24.26
CA PRO A 179 22.52 4.77 -25.49
C PRO A 179 21.72 3.66 -26.22
N TYR A 180 20.52 3.99 -26.70
CA TYR A 180 19.70 3.14 -27.56
C TYR A 180 20.28 3.05 -28.99
N ALA A 181 19.93 1.96 -29.68
CA ALA A 181 20.32 1.72 -31.07
C ALA A 181 19.57 2.58 -32.11
N ARG A 182 18.62 3.43 -31.69
CA ARG A 182 17.77 4.24 -32.58
C ARG A 182 18.29 5.69 -32.69
N THR A 183 18.04 6.33 -33.82
CA THR A 183 18.28 7.78 -34.00
C THR A 183 17.28 8.61 -33.17
N VAL A 184 17.79 9.65 -32.51
CA VAL A 184 16.98 10.53 -31.65
C VAL A 184 16.45 11.71 -32.45
N THR A 185 15.25 12.17 -32.13
CA THR A 185 14.70 13.44 -32.64
C THR A 185 14.62 14.49 -31.52
N ASP A 186 14.69 15.77 -31.89
CA ASP A 186 14.65 16.88 -30.92
C ASP A 186 13.32 16.96 -30.16
N ASP A 187 12.22 16.50 -30.77
CA ASP A 187 10.91 16.40 -30.15
C ASP A 187 10.90 15.44 -28.95
N GLU A 188 11.65 14.33 -29.02
CA GLU A 188 11.75 13.33 -27.94
C GLU A 188 12.52 13.87 -26.71
N LEU A 189 13.37 14.89 -26.89
CA LEU A 189 14.11 15.55 -25.80
C LEU A 189 13.34 16.73 -25.19
N SER A 190 12.59 17.46 -26.01
CA SER A 190 11.78 18.62 -25.59
C SER A 190 10.46 18.22 -24.92
N ILE A 191 9.86 17.09 -25.32
CA ILE A 191 8.66 16.54 -24.69
C ILE A 191 9.08 15.42 -23.75
N PRO A 192 9.13 15.65 -22.42
CA PRO A 192 9.64 14.68 -21.48
C PRO A 192 8.77 13.42 -21.41
N THR A 193 9.43 12.26 -21.37
CA THR A 193 8.82 10.93 -21.24
C THR A 193 9.57 10.11 -20.20
N ASP A 194 9.01 8.96 -19.82
CA ASP A 194 9.63 7.98 -18.92
C ASP A 194 11.00 7.46 -19.42
N LYS A 195 11.33 7.63 -20.71
CA LYS A 195 12.59 7.18 -21.32
C LYS A 195 13.58 8.31 -21.63
N ARG A 196 13.27 9.55 -21.24
CA ARG A 196 14.05 10.74 -21.61
C ARG A 196 15.54 10.60 -21.27
N VAL A 197 15.86 10.01 -20.13
CA VAL A 197 17.24 9.81 -19.67
C VAL A 197 18.08 8.96 -20.64
N PHE A 198 17.52 7.88 -21.17
CA PHE A 198 18.20 7.01 -22.13
C PHE A 198 18.27 7.63 -23.54
N ILE A 199 17.27 8.43 -23.91
CA ILE A 199 17.29 9.24 -25.13
C ILE A 199 18.43 10.26 -25.06
N LEU A 200 18.66 10.86 -23.89
CA LEU A 200 19.77 11.78 -23.62
C LEU A 200 21.14 11.10 -23.78
N ALA A 201 21.31 9.88 -23.25
CA ALA A 201 22.52 9.08 -23.48
C ALA A 201 22.81 8.86 -24.97
N THR A 202 21.76 8.64 -25.76
CA THR A 202 21.84 8.38 -27.20
C THR A 202 22.20 9.65 -27.98
N ALA A 203 21.61 10.79 -27.60
CA ALA A 203 21.91 12.09 -28.18
C ALA A 203 23.37 12.50 -27.92
N LEU A 204 23.88 12.26 -26.71
CA LEU A 204 25.29 12.48 -26.37
C LEU A 204 26.22 11.61 -27.23
N ARG A 205 25.90 10.33 -27.43
CA ARG A 205 26.67 9.44 -28.32
C ARG A 205 26.67 9.91 -29.76
N GLN A 206 25.58 10.51 -30.22
CA GLN A 206 25.44 11.08 -31.57
C GLN A 206 26.13 12.44 -31.73
N GLY A 207 26.76 12.98 -30.67
CA GLY A 207 27.54 14.22 -30.71
C GLY A 207 26.70 15.49 -30.58
N TYR A 208 25.51 15.43 -29.96
CA TYR A 208 24.77 16.65 -29.59
C TYR A 208 25.59 17.50 -28.62
N SER A 209 25.64 18.83 -28.85
CA SER A 209 26.29 19.74 -27.91
C SER A 209 25.48 19.91 -26.63
N ILE A 210 26.18 20.24 -25.55
CA ILE A 210 25.57 20.48 -24.23
C ILE A 210 24.59 21.65 -24.30
N GLU A 211 24.90 22.69 -25.08
CA GLU A 211 24.04 23.86 -25.28
C GLU A 211 22.73 23.48 -25.96
N ARG A 212 22.79 22.64 -27.00
CA ARG A 212 21.58 22.15 -27.68
C ARG A 212 20.73 21.29 -26.74
N LEU A 213 21.37 20.41 -25.95
CA LEU A 213 20.66 19.61 -24.95
C LEU A 213 20.03 20.48 -23.87
N PHE A 214 20.72 21.52 -23.39
CA PHE A 214 20.16 22.50 -22.46
C PHE A 214 18.95 23.22 -23.07
N GLU A 215 19.05 23.68 -24.32
CA GLU A 215 17.96 24.37 -24.99
C GLU A 215 16.70 23.52 -25.13
N LEU A 216 16.87 22.25 -25.51
CA LEU A 216 15.78 21.29 -25.67
C LEU A 216 15.21 20.84 -24.33
N THR A 217 16.08 20.54 -23.36
CA THR A 217 15.65 19.83 -22.14
C THR A 217 15.40 20.73 -20.95
N LYS A 218 16.07 21.90 -20.91
CA LYS A 218 16.24 22.79 -19.74
C LYS A 218 16.88 22.13 -18.51
N ILE A 219 17.47 20.94 -18.65
CA ILE A 219 18.30 20.32 -17.60
C ILE A 219 19.58 21.15 -17.45
N ASP A 220 19.99 21.45 -16.23
CA ASP A 220 21.17 22.29 -16.00
C ASP A 220 22.45 21.71 -16.64
N ARG A 221 23.31 22.61 -17.12
CA ARG A 221 24.54 22.26 -17.83
C ARG A 221 25.47 21.39 -17.00
N TRP A 222 25.52 21.58 -15.69
CA TRP A 222 26.34 20.79 -14.80
C TRP A 222 26.00 19.30 -14.92
N PHE A 223 24.72 18.92 -14.83
CA PHE A 223 24.30 17.53 -14.99
C PHE A 223 24.57 17.00 -16.40
N LEU A 224 24.36 17.82 -17.43
CA LEU A 224 24.64 17.44 -18.82
C LEU A 224 26.14 17.13 -19.04
N TYR A 225 27.05 17.91 -18.47
CA TYR A 225 28.49 17.62 -18.50
C TYR A 225 28.82 16.31 -17.77
N LYS A 226 28.15 16.03 -16.65
CA LYS A 226 28.31 14.76 -15.93
C LYS A 226 27.84 13.57 -16.76
N PHE A 227 26.68 13.66 -17.39
CA PHE A 227 26.20 12.64 -18.33
C PHE A 227 27.15 12.44 -19.52
N ALA A 228 27.66 13.54 -20.08
CA ALA A 228 28.64 13.48 -21.17
C ALA A 228 29.91 12.74 -20.76
N SER A 229 30.42 12.97 -19.54
CA SER A 229 31.64 12.29 -19.06
C SER A 229 31.52 10.75 -19.02
N ILE A 230 30.33 10.23 -18.70
CA ILE A 230 30.04 8.79 -18.70
C ILE A 230 30.07 8.24 -20.14
N ILE A 231 29.39 8.93 -21.06
CA ILE A 231 29.32 8.51 -22.47
C ILE A 231 30.67 8.65 -23.17
N GLU A 232 31.41 9.72 -22.90
CA GLU A 232 32.77 9.91 -23.42
C GLU A 232 33.71 8.79 -22.96
N PHE A 233 33.59 8.36 -21.69
CA PHE A 233 34.36 7.22 -21.20
C PHE A 233 34.01 5.93 -21.94
N LEU A 234 32.73 5.65 -22.16
CA LEU A 234 32.24 4.51 -22.93
C LEU A 234 32.75 4.52 -24.37
N VAL A 235 32.59 5.65 -25.07
CA VAL A 235 32.99 5.78 -26.48
C VAL A 235 34.50 5.67 -26.64
N LYS A 236 35.27 6.25 -25.72
CA LYS A 236 36.74 6.22 -25.79
C LYS A 236 37.33 4.82 -25.57
N HIS A 237 36.65 3.96 -24.80
CA HIS A 237 37.19 2.66 -24.38
C HIS A 237 36.34 1.47 -24.87
N SER A 238 35.45 1.66 -25.84
CA SER A 238 34.59 0.59 -26.36
C SER A 238 35.36 -0.61 -26.91
N ASP A 239 36.55 -0.38 -27.47
CA ASP A 239 37.42 -1.42 -28.04
C ASP A 239 38.56 -1.83 -27.08
N SER A 240 38.57 -1.30 -25.85
CA SER A 240 39.60 -1.58 -24.85
C SER A 240 39.19 -2.71 -23.91
N LEU A 241 40.17 -3.53 -23.49
CA LEU A 241 39.97 -4.56 -22.47
C LEU A 241 40.03 -3.91 -21.08
N ILE A 242 39.01 -3.12 -20.73
CA ILE A 242 38.91 -2.36 -19.45
C ILE A 242 39.23 -3.26 -18.25
N PHE A 243 38.72 -4.48 -18.25
CA PHE A 243 38.90 -5.45 -17.16
C PHE A 243 40.34 -6.00 -17.01
N GLN A 244 41.25 -5.70 -17.93
CA GLN A 244 42.66 -6.14 -17.86
C GLN A 244 43.61 -5.07 -17.32
N ASP A 245 43.18 -3.81 -17.27
CA ASP A 245 43.97 -2.70 -16.74
C ASP A 245 43.39 -2.26 -15.38
N GLN A 246 44.18 -2.43 -14.31
CA GLN A 246 43.80 -2.05 -12.95
C GLN A 246 43.38 -0.58 -12.84
N THR A 247 44.09 0.34 -13.49
CA THR A 247 43.84 1.78 -13.39
C THR A 247 42.56 2.14 -14.13
N LEU A 248 42.37 1.57 -15.32
CA LEU A 248 41.18 1.81 -16.13
C LEU A 248 39.94 1.18 -15.50
N LEU A 249 40.06 -0.03 -14.96
CA LEU A 249 38.98 -0.71 -14.24
C LEU A 249 38.56 0.09 -13.00
N LEU A 250 39.50 0.52 -12.15
CA LEU A 250 39.19 1.35 -10.99
C LEU A 250 38.51 2.67 -11.39
N LYS A 251 38.98 3.30 -12.48
CA LYS A 251 38.35 4.52 -13.01
C LYS A 251 36.91 4.25 -13.47
N ALA A 252 36.65 3.13 -14.14
CA ALA A 252 35.30 2.74 -14.51
C ALA A 252 34.41 2.52 -13.28
N LYS A 253 34.91 1.82 -12.25
CA LYS A 253 34.14 1.61 -11.01
C LYS A 253 33.83 2.92 -10.29
N ARG A 254 34.78 3.87 -10.23
CA ARG A 254 34.57 5.23 -9.69
C ARG A 254 33.58 6.07 -10.48
N LEU A 255 33.37 5.79 -11.78
CA LEU A 255 32.31 6.41 -12.57
C LEU A 255 30.96 5.71 -12.40
N GLY A 256 30.89 4.61 -11.64
CA GLY A 256 29.66 3.86 -11.36
C GLY A 256 29.36 2.73 -12.34
N PHE A 257 30.29 2.34 -13.22
CA PHE A 257 30.05 1.22 -14.15
C PHE A 257 29.92 -0.11 -13.40
N SER A 258 28.86 -0.87 -13.68
CA SER A 258 28.69 -2.24 -13.15
C SER A 258 29.60 -3.24 -13.87
N ASP A 259 29.88 -4.37 -13.22
CA ASP A 259 30.67 -5.45 -13.79
C ASP A 259 29.94 -6.06 -15.00
N LYS A 260 28.60 -6.12 -14.94
CA LYS A 260 27.73 -6.51 -16.07
C LYS A 260 27.87 -5.57 -17.27
N GLN A 261 27.85 -4.26 -17.03
CA GLN A 261 28.00 -3.25 -18.08
C GLN A 261 29.39 -3.33 -18.73
N ILE A 262 30.46 -3.41 -17.93
CA ILE A 262 31.83 -3.59 -18.43
C ILE A 262 31.95 -4.88 -19.23
N GLY A 263 31.33 -5.97 -18.74
CA GLY A 263 31.30 -7.26 -19.41
C GLY A 263 30.74 -7.16 -20.82
N ILE A 264 29.58 -6.52 -20.98
CA ILE A 264 28.91 -6.34 -22.27
C ILE A 264 29.76 -5.51 -23.23
N TYR A 265 30.31 -4.37 -22.80
CA TYR A 265 31.14 -3.53 -23.67
C TYR A 265 32.46 -4.19 -24.07
N CYS A 266 33.06 -4.98 -23.18
CA CYS A 266 34.29 -5.72 -23.46
C CYS A 266 34.05 -7.10 -24.09
N ASN A 267 32.81 -7.46 -24.43
CA ASN A 267 32.40 -8.76 -24.96
C ASN A 267 32.89 -9.95 -24.09
N THR A 268 32.73 -9.82 -22.77
CA THR A 268 33.05 -10.82 -21.74
C THR A 268 31.87 -11.00 -20.78
N THR A 269 32.03 -11.82 -19.75
CA THR A 269 30.98 -12.09 -18.75
C THR A 269 31.17 -11.23 -17.50
N GLU A 270 30.08 -10.95 -16.78
CA GLU A 270 30.09 -10.25 -15.48
C GLU A 270 31.06 -10.94 -14.48
N LEU A 271 31.06 -12.28 -14.44
CA LEU A 271 31.94 -13.06 -13.57
C LEU A 271 33.43 -12.87 -13.88
N GLU A 272 33.80 -12.74 -15.15
CA GLU A 272 35.20 -12.51 -15.54
C GLU A 272 35.67 -11.12 -15.09
N VAL A 273 34.82 -10.10 -15.24
CA VAL A 273 35.11 -8.75 -14.75
C VAL A 273 35.25 -8.75 -13.23
N TYR A 274 34.34 -9.41 -12.52
CA TYR A 274 34.40 -9.59 -11.08
C TYR A 274 35.71 -10.28 -10.65
N ALA A 275 36.08 -11.37 -11.29
CA ALA A 275 37.33 -12.09 -11.01
C ALA A 275 38.57 -11.23 -11.24
N SER A 276 38.57 -10.42 -12.31
CA SER A 276 39.62 -9.41 -12.56
C SER A 276 39.70 -8.37 -11.45
N ARG A 277 38.54 -7.88 -10.96
CA ARG A 277 38.44 -6.96 -9.83
C ARG A 277 39.08 -7.54 -8.57
N GLN A 278 38.75 -8.79 -8.23
CA GLN A 278 39.34 -9.51 -7.11
C GLN A 278 40.86 -9.70 -7.28
N ARG A 279 41.33 -10.05 -8.48
CA ARG A 279 42.77 -10.20 -8.78
C ARG A 279 43.54 -8.89 -8.57
N PHE A 280 42.94 -7.76 -8.91
CA PHE A 280 43.53 -6.43 -8.71
C PHE A 280 43.26 -5.83 -7.34
N ASN A 281 42.59 -6.56 -6.45
CA ASN A 281 42.15 -6.08 -5.14
C ASN A 281 41.32 -4.79 -5.22
N ILE A 282 40.50 -4.67 -6.27
CA ILE A 282 39.55 -3.57 -6.45
C ILE A 282 38.22 -4.03 -5.85
N ARG A 283 37.87 -3.48 -4.69
CA ARG A 283 36.57 -3.65 -4.04
C ARG A 283 35.98 -2.29 -3.66
N PRO A 284 34.66 -2.18 -3.49
CA PRO A 284 34.11 -1.01 -2.84
C PRO A 284 34.46 -1.02 -1.34
N PHE A 285 34.40 0.16 -0.74
CA PHE A 285 34.54 0.35 0.70
C PHE A 285 33.18 0.69 1.32
N VAL A 286 33.00 0.28 2.56
CA VAL A 286 31.79 0.51 3.35
C VAL A 286 31.89 1.86 4.06
N LYS A 287 30.92 2.74 3.82
CA LYS A 287 30.85 4.09 4.41
C LYS A 287 29.56 4.29 5.20
N GLN A 288 29.65 5.05 6.29
CA GLN A 288 28.53 5.35 7.17
C GLN A 288 27.79 6.62 6.76
N ILE A 289 26.48 6.64 7.03
CA ILE A 289 25.65 7.84 6.99
C ILE A 289 25.52 8.38 8.41
N ASP A 290 26.10 9.56 8.64
CA ASP A 290 26.35 10.09 9.98
C ASP A 290 25.65 11.41 10.30
N THR A 291 24.94 12.01 9.33
CA THR A 291 24.29 13.35 9.39
C THR A 291 25.24 14.56 9.47
N VAL A 292 26.54 14.38 9.69
CA VAL A 292 27.49 15.45 10.07
C VAL A 292 28.80 15.45 9.28
N SER A 293 28.94 14.62 8.24
CA SER A 293 30.12 14.60 7.37
C SER A 293 31.45 14.37 8.12
N GLY A 294 31.46 13.43 9.06
CA GLY A 294 32.64 13.04 9.84
C GLY A 294 33.02 13.98 10.98
N GLU A 295 32.21 15.00 11.30
CA GLU A 295 32.48 15.91 12.44
C GLU A 295 32.41 15.17 13.79
N TRP A 296 31.48 14.22 13.91
CA TRP A 296 31.30 13.38 15.09
C TRP A 296 31.27 11.90 14.68
N PRO A 297 31.78 10.98 15.51
CA PRO A 297 31.73 9.56 15.22
C PRO A 297 30.27 9.09 15.17
N ALA A 298 29.90 8.44 14.07
CA ALA A 298 28.60 7.81 13.96
C ALA A 298 28.54 6.55 14.82
N GLN A 299 27.49 6.41 15.62
CA GLN A 299 27.15 5.14 16.25
C GLN A 299 26.15 4.34 15.40
N THR A 300 25.88 4.80 14.17
CA THR A 300 24.91 4.19 13.28
C THR A 300 25.45 3.01 12.52
N ASN A 301 24.51 2.18 12.17
CA ASN A 301 24.63 1.00 11.36
C ASN A 301 24.12 1.23 9.93
N TYR A 302 24.08 2.48 9.47
CA TYR A 302 23.50 2.87 8.20
C TYR A 302 24.61 3.10 7.16
N LEU A 303 24.65 2.26 6.14
CA LEU A 303 25.84 2.03 5.30
C LEU A 303 25.54 2.13 3.80
N TYR A 304 26.54 2.50 3.02
CA TYR A 304 26.56 2.41 1.56
C TYR A 304 27.95 2.02 1.04
N LEU A 305 28.03 1.58 -0.21
CA LEU A 305 29.27 1.16 -0.88
C LEU A 305 29.76 2.23 -1.86
N THR A 306 31.07 2.48 -1.88
CA THR A 306 31.71 3.40 -2.83
C THR A 306 33.14 2.99 -3.19
N TYR A 307 33.59 3.35 -4.40
CA TYR A 307 34.98 3.20 -4.85
C TYR A 307 35.83 4.46 -4.63
N HIS A 308 35.25 5.51 -4.04
CA HIS A 308 35.92 6.78 -3.72
C HIS A 308 36.36 6.84 -2.25
N ALA A 309 36.99 5.77 -1.80
CA ALA A 309 37.49 5.62 -0.44
C ALA A 309 38.72 4.70 -0.43
N ASP A 310 39.44 4.71 0.69
CA ASP A 310 40.65 3.91 0.92
C ASP A 310 40.55 3.02 2.17
N ILE A 311 39.57 3.27 3.05
CA ILE A 311 39.29 2.52 4.28
C ILE A 311 37.79 2.36 4.49
N ASP A 312 37.37 1.28 5.15
CA ASP A 312 35.98 1.09 5.62
C ASP A 312 35.76 1.83 6.95
N ASP A 313 34.56 2.35 7.17
CA ASP A 313 34.19 3.03 8.43
C ASP A 313 33.79 2.05 9.53
N VAL A 314 33.42 0.82 9.15
CA VAL A 314 33.03 -0.25 10.07
C VAL A 314 33.94 -1.45 9.92
N GLN A 315 34.04 -2.26 10.98
CA GLN A 315 34.69 -3.57 10.91
C GLN A 315 33.70 -4.63 10.41
N PRO A 316 34.17 -5.67 9.71
CA PRO A 316 33.36 -6.85 9.41
C PRO A 316 32.66 -7.41 10.65
N SER A 317 31.46 -7.98 10.47
CA SER A 317 30.79 -8.72 11.53
C SER A 317 31.65 -9.90 12.02
N THR A 318 31.49 -10.23 13.29
CA THR A 318 32.21 -11.33 13.94
C THR A 318 31.38 -12.62 13.90
N ASN A 319 32.06 -13.77 13.95
CA ASN A 319 31.37 -15.06 13.98
C ASN A 319 30.51 -15.26 15.26
N GLU A 320 30.82 -14.55 16.35
CA GLU A 320 30.06 -14.60 17.60
C GLU A 320 28.66 -13.99 17.45
N GLU A 321 28.49 -13.06 16.51
CA GLU A 321 27.22 -12.36 16.25
C GLU A 321 26.24 -13.18 15.39
N THR A 322 26.69 -14.26 14.76
CA THR A 322 25.89 -15.08 13.82
C THR A 322 25.10 -14.25 12.77
N PRO A 323 25.78 -13.40 11.99
CA PRO A 323 25.13 -12.47 11.06
C PRO A 323 24.26 -13.17 9.99
N VAL A 324 23.04 -12.68 9.77
CA VAL A 324 22.13 -13.17 8.71
C VAL A 324 21.78 -12.03 7.76
N LEU A 325 22.04 -12.23 6.47
CA LEU A 325 21.75 -11.23 5.43
C LEU A 325 20.36 -11.43 4.84
N VAL A 326 19.49 -10.43 4.97
CA VAL A 326 18.14 -10.41 4.40
C VAL A 326 18.12 -9.46 3.21
N LEU A 327 17.71 -9.96 2.04
CA LEU A 327 17.54 -9.14 0.84
C LEU A 327 16.11 -8.58 0.77
N GLY A 328 15.99 -7.27 0.56
CA GLY A 328 14.71 -6.57 0.48
C GLY A 328 13.99 -6.72 -0.85
N SER A 329 12.90 -5.98 -1.00
CA SER A 329 12.05 -5.99 -2.20
C SER A 329 12.62 -5.18 -3.37
N GLY A 330 13.59 -4.30 -3.13
CA GLY A 330 13.98 -3.27 -4.07
C GLY A 330 12.84 -2.28 -4.32
N VAL A 331 12.83 -1.71 -5.53
CA VAL A 331 11.86 -0.69 -5.95
C VAL A 331 10.42 -1.21 -6.01
N TYR A 332 9.48 -0.42 -5.51
CA TYR A 332 8.06 -0.68 -5.72
C TYR A 332 7.67 -0.56 -7.19
N ARG A 333 6.92 -1.54 -7.67
CA ARG A 333 6.39 -1.64 -9.03
C ARG A 333 5.06 -2.39 -9.00
N ILE A 334 4.28 -2.33 -10.08
CA ILE A 334 3.00 -3.04 -10.14
C ILE A 334 3.25 -4.55 -10.05
N GLY A 335 2.77 -5.14 -8.96
CA GLY A 335 2.95 -6.55 -8.59
C GLY A 335 4.04 -6.83 -7.56
N SER A 336 4.80 -5.81 -7.15
CA SER A 336 5.73 -5.85 -6.03
C SER A 336 5.70 -4.53 -5.27
N SER A 337 4.90 -4.49 -4.20
CA SER A 337 4.72 -3.31 -3.33
C SER A 337 5.09 -3.64 -1.87
N VAL A 338 4.48 -2.92 -0.92
CA VAL A 338 4.77 -2.96 0.52
C VAL A 338 4.59 -4.33 1.17
N GLU A 339 3.85 -5.24 0.55
CA GLU A 339 3.69 -6.63 1.02
C GLU A 339 5.03 -7.34 1.29
N PHE A 340 6.01 -7.16 0.40
CA PHE A 340 7.32 -7.81 0.48
C PHE A 340 8.20 -7.11 1.52
N ASP A 341 8.05 -5.79 1.65
CA ASP A 341 8.71 -5.04 2.72
C ASP A 341 8.21 -5.47 4.10
N TRP A 342 6.90 -5.67 4.26
CA TRP A 342 6.30 -6.19 5.48
C TRP A 342 6.86 -7.58 5.84
N CYS A 343 7.02 -8.46 4.84
CA CYS A 343 7.62 -9.78 5.05
C CYS A 343 9.10 -9.68 5.45
N ALA A 344 9.88 -8.81 4.80
CA ALA A 344 11.28 -8.58 5.16
C ALA A 344 11.44 -8.04 6.58
N VAL A 345 10.61 -7.05 6.97
CA VAL A 345 10.61 -6.47 8.33
C VAL A 345 10.16 -7.50 9.37
N GLY A 346 9.14 -8.29 9.09
CA GLY A 346 8.72 -9.39 9.96
C GLY A 346 9.85 -10.41 10.19
N CYS A 347 10.59 -10.73 9.12
CA CYS A 347 11.76 -11.59 9.21
C CYS A 347 12.87 -11.00 10.08
N LEU A 348 13.22 -9.70 9.89
CA LEU A 348 14.22 -9.01 10.71
C LEU A 348 13.85 -9.02 12.20
N ASN A 349 12.59 -8.69 12.52
CA ASN A 349 12.10 -8.68 13.90
C ASN A 349 12.20 -10.06 14.55
N GLU A 350 11.84 -11.12 13.81
CA GLU A 350 11.93 -12.48 14.31
C GLU A 350 13.38 -12.96 14.47
N LEU A 351 14.26 -12.66 13.52
CA LEU A 351 15.70 -12.96 13.64
C LEU A 351 16.30 -12.29 14.89
N ARG A 352 15.97 -11.02 15.12
CA ARG A 352 16.39 -10.29 16.32
C ARG A 352 15.83 -10.92 17.60
N ARG A 353 14.57 -11.36 17.60
CA ARG A 353 13.96 -12.09 18.73
C ARG A 353 14.69 -13.40 19.03
N LEU A 354 15.18 -14.08 18.00
CA LEU A 354 15.97 -15.31 18.09
C LEU A 354 17.45 -15.07 18.43
N GLY A 355 17.89 -13.80 18.55
CA GLY A 355 19.25 -13.43 18.93
C GLY A 355 20.27 -13.42 17.78
N HIS A 356 19.81 -13.43 16.53
CA HIS A 356 20.69 -13.28 15.36
C HIS A 356 21.02 -11.81 15.09
N TYR A 357 22.26 -11.54 14.66
CA TYR A 357 22.65 -10.23 14.15
C TYR A 357 22.12 -10.04 12.72
N THR A 358 21.33 -9.00 12.51
CA THR A 358 20.54 -8.80 11.29
C THR A 358 21.20 -7.82 10.33
N LEU A 359 21.44 -8.25 9.09
CA LEU A 359 21.95 -7.42 8.01
C LEU A 359 20.85 -7.24 6.97
N MET A 360 20.51 -6.02 6.59
CA MET A 360 19.50 -5.70 5.58
C MET A 360 20.14 -5.05 4.35
N LEU A 361 19.80 -5.51 3.14
CA LEU A 361 20.20 -4.86 1.89
C LEU A 361 18.96 -4.49 1.07
N ASN A 362 18.74 -3.19 0.87
CA ASN A 362 17.61 -2.66 0.08
C ASN A 362 17.89 -1.23 -0.42
N CYS A 363 17.16 -0.77 -1.44
CA CYS A 363 17.39 0.53 -2.09
C CYS A 363 16.15 1.42 -2.22
N ASN A 364 15.05 1.06 -1.56
CA ASN A 364 13.79 1.80 -1.68
C ASN A 364 13.63 2.78 -0.50
N PRO A 365 13.59 4.11 -0.74
CA PRO A 365 13.58 5.10 0.32
C PRO A 365 12.21 5.22 1.02
N GLU A 366 11.14 4.65 0.46
CA GLU A 366 9.79 4.70 1.03
C GLU A 366 9.55 3.63 2.11
N THR A 367 10.50 2.71 2.34
CA THR A 367 10.27 1.50 3.11
C THR A 367 10.69 1.58 4.57
N VAL A 368 10.05 0.74 5.39
CA VAL A 368 10.44 0.55 6.80
C VAL A 368 11.70 -0.31 6.87
N SER A 369 11.90 -1.28 5.97
CA SER A 369 13.14 -2.07 5.96
C SER A 369 14.42 -1.25 5.76
N THR A 370 14.33 -0.05 5.18
CA THR A 370 15.45 0.88 5.04
C THR A 370 15.50 1.92 6.17
N ASP A 371 14.75 1.75 7.26
CA ASP A 371 15.01 2.48 8.50
C ASP A 371 16.15 1.79 9.25
N TYR A 372 17.14 2.57 9.69
CA TYR A 372 18.36 2.05 10.30
C TYR A 372 18.13 1.36 11.65
N ASP A 373 17.00 1.61 12.32
CA ASP A 373 16.62 0.96 13.58
C ASP A 373 16.00 -0.44 13.38
N MET A 374 15.64 -0.82 12.15
CA MET A 374 15.01 -2.11 11.85
C MET A 374 15.98 -3.28 11.73
N SER A 375 17.26 -3.03 11.49
CA SER A 375 18.31 -4.06 11.39
C SER A 375 19.51 -3.68 12.24
N ASP A 376 20.47 -4.58 12.42
CA ASP A 376 21.73 -4.29 13.10
C ASP A 376 22.77 -3.68 12.15
N ARG A 377 22.66 -3.93 10.84
CA ARG A 377 23.29 -3.14 9.75
C ARG A 377 22.38 -3.04 8.55
N LEU A 378 22.23 -1.81 8.05
CA LEU A 378 21.48 -1.49 6.85
C LEU A 378 22.44 -1.05 5.75
N TYR A 379 22.49 -1.82 4.66
CA TYR A 379 23.15 -1.47 3.41
C TYR A 379 22.13 -0.87 2.44
N PHE A 380 22.20 0.45 2.22
CA PHE A 380 21.38 1.15 1.22
C PHE A 380 21.98 0.95 -0.18
N GLU A 381 21.78 -0.25 -0.73
CA GLU A 381 22.48 -0.72 -1.93
C GLU A 381 21.60 -1.44 -2.95
N GLU A 382 22.12 -1.53 -4.16
CA GLU A 382 21.52 -2.26 -5.27
C GLU A 382 21.43 -3.76 -4.95
N ILE A 383 20.26 -4.37 -5.18
CA ILE A 383 20.10 -5.82 -5.08
C ILE A 383 20.52 -6.46 -6.41
N SER A 384 21.82 -6.59 -6.61
CA SER A 384 22.44 -7.24 -7.77
C SER A 384 23.43 -8.31 -7.34
N PHE A 385 23.79 -9.22 -8.25
CA PHE A 385 24.80 -10.24 -7.99
C PHE A 385 26.12 -9.62 -7.50
N GLU A 386 26.58 -8.54 -8.17
CA GLU A 386 27.80 -7.81 -7.80
C GLU A 386 27.74 -7.26 -6.36
N SER A 387 26.73 -6.44 -6.05
CA SER A 387 26.64 -5.75 -4.75
C SER A 387 26.39 -6.71 -3.59
N VAL A 388 25.52 -7.72 -3.79
CA VAL A 388 25.24 -8.74 -2.77
C VAL A 388 26.49 -9.54 -2.44
N LEU A 389 27.30 -9.89 -3.43
CA LEU A 389 28.54 -10.63 -3.22
C LEU A 389 29.62 -9.77 -2.54
N ASP A 390 29.71 -8.49 -2.87
CA ASP A 390 30.61 -7.55 -2.19
C ASP A 390 30.27 -7.40 -0.70
N VAL A 391 28.98 -7.27 -0.34
CA VAL A 391 28.55 -7.26 1.07
C VAL A 391 28.77 -8.61 1.74
N TYR A 392 28.45 -9.72 1.06
CA TYR A 392 28.64 -11.07 1.61
C TYR A 392 30.12 -11.36 1.93
N ASN A 393 31.04 -10.94 1.05
CA ASN A 393 32.47 -11.14 1.25
C ASN A 393 33.05 -10.26 2.36
N PHE A 394 32.49 -9.07 2.55
CA PHE A 394 32.86 -8.18 3.65
C PHE A 394 32.34 -8.72 4.99
N GLU A 395 31.04 -9.02 5.10
CA GLU A 395 30.38 -9.40 6.36
C GLU A 395 30.53 -10.87 6.74
N LYS A 396 30.75 -11.76 5.77
CA LYS A 396 30.80 -13.22 5.94
C LYS A 396 29.62 -13.77 6.75
N PRO A 397 28.37 -13.51 6.34
CA PRO A 397 27.21 -13.92 7.10
C PRO A 397 27.10 -15.44 7.20
N HIS A 398 26.42 -15.91 8.25
CA HIS A 398 26.01 -17.31 8.42
C HIS A 398 25.21 -17.81 7.21
N GLY A 399 24.36 -16.94 6.64
CA GLY A 399 23.70 -17.20 5.37
C GLY A 399 22.83 -16.04 4.89
N ILE A 400 22.25 -16.21 3.70
CA ILE A 400 21.40 -15.21 3.02
C ILE A 400 19.96 -15.72 2.93
N ILE A 401 19.00 -14.86 3.27
CA ILE A 401 17.57 -15.08 3.07
C ILE A 401 17.11 -14.32 1.82
N LEU A 402 16.67 -15.06 0.79
CA LEU A 402 16.16 -14.51 -0.47
C LEU A 402 14.63 -14.52 -0.54
N SER A 403 13.98 -15.44 0.17
CA SER A 403 12.56 -15.77 0.01
C SER A 403 11.56 -14.71 0.52
N MET A 404 12.05 -13.60 1.08
CA MET A 404 11.22 -12.53 1.67
C MET A 404 11.07 -11.30 0.77
N GLY A 405 12.05 -11.04 -0.12
CA GLY A 405 12.13 -9.82 -0.93
C GLY A 405 11.48 -9.92 -2.32
N GLY A 406 10.54 -10.85 -2.53
CA GLY A 406 9.88 -11.01 -3.82
C GLY A 406 10.78 -11.60 -4.91
N GLN A 407 10.66 -11.14 -6.15
CA GLN A 407 11.33 -11.80 -7.29
C GLN A 407 12.79 -11.38 -7.46
N LEU A 408 13.15 -10.12 -7.20
CA LEU A 408 14.49 -9.62 -7.49
C LEU A 408 15.60 -10.43 -6.78
N PRO A 409 15.47 -10.79 -5.48
CA PRO A 409 16.39 -11.73 -4.82
C PRO A 409 16.35 -13.16 -5.39
N ASN A 410 15.17 -13.65 -5.78
CA ASN A 410 15.02 -15.00 -6.36
C ASN A 410 15.75 -15.13 -7.71
N ASN A 411 15.73 -14.09 -8.54
CA ASN A 411 16.36 -14.09 -9.87
C ASN A 411 17.88 -14.34 -9.80
N ILE A 412 18.54 -13.86 -8.73
CA ILE A 412 19.98 -14.05 -8.52
C ILE A 412 20.33 -15.30 -7.68
N ALA A 413 19.35 -16.08 -7.23
CA ALA A 413 19.55 -17.21 -6.33
C ALA A 413 20.50 -18.27 -6.92
N MET A 414 20.32 -18.61 -8.21
CA MET A 414 21.18 -19.59 -8.88
C MET A 414 22.59 -19.08 -9.14
N ASP A 415 22.77 -17.78 -9.39
CA ASP A 415 24.08 -17.18 -9.60
C ASP A 415 24.88 -17.11 -8.29
N LEU A 416 24.22 -16.81 -7.18
CA LEU A 416 24.77 -16.92 -5.84
C LEU A 416 25.11 -18.37 -5.49
N HIS A 417 24.21 -19.32 -5.75
CA HIS A 417 24.43 -20.74 -5.47
C HIS A 417 25.66 -21.33 -6.19
N ARG A 418 25.93 -20.88 -7.42
CA ARG A 418 27.12 -21.29 -8.17
C ARG A 418 28.42 -20.87 -7.47
N GLN A 419 28.37 -19.85 -6.62
CA GLN A 419 29.47 -19.48 -5.73
C GLN A 419 29.45 -20.41 -4.51
N ARG A 420 30.22 -21.50 -4.55
CA ARG A 420 30.22 -22.57 -3.53
C ARG A 420 30.44 -22.14 -2.06
N HIS A 421 30.88 -20.91 -1.81
CA HIS A 421 31.09 -20.35 -0.48
C HIS A 421 29.90 -19.52 0.04
N VAL A 422 28.90 -19.26 -0.82
CA VAL A 422 27.68 -18.53 -0.46
C VAL A 422 26.65 -19.51 0.08
N ASN A 423 26.20 -19.28 1.31
CA ASN A 423 25.17 -20.09 1.95
C ASN A 423 23.79 -19.42 1.84
N VAL A 424 22.87 -20.01 1.08
CA VAL A 424 21.48 -19.57 0.99
C VAL A 424 20.64 -20.37 1.98
N LEU A 425 19.95 -19.69 2.89
CA LEU A 425 19.13 -20.30 3.92
C LEU A 425 17.74 -20.69 3.38
N GLY A 426 17.18 -21.78 3.92
CA GLY A 426 15.87 -22.28 3.55
C GLY A 426 15.86 -23.22 2.35
N THR A 427 14.99 -22.92 1.39
CA THR A 427 14.80 -23.78 0.22
C THR A 427 15.96 -23.61 -0.76
N LEU A 428 16.48 -24.73 -1.25
CA LEU A 428 17.63 -24.73 -2.15
C LEU A 428 17.33 -23.96 -3.45
N PRO A 429 18.28 -23.16 -3.96
CA PRO A 429 18.14 -22.45 -5.23
C PRO A 429 17.76 -23.35 -6.42
N GLU A 430 18.18 -24.61 -6.45
CA GLU A 430 17.76 -25.55 -7.50
C GLU A 430 16.28 -25.92 -7.41
N SER A 431 15.70 -25.96 -6.20
CA SER A 431 14.26 -26.15 -6.01
C SER A 431 13.47 -24.91 -6.41
N ILE A 432 14.01 -23.70 -6.17
CA ILE A 432 13.44 -22.44 -6.65
C ILE A 432 13.39 -22.46 -8.19
N ASP A 433 14.52 -22.77 -8.84
CA ASP A 433 14.59 -22.90 -10.31
C ASP A 433 13.70 -24.03 -10.85
N ALA A 434 13.55 -25.15 -10.13
CA ALA A 434 12.63 -26.22 -10.51
C ALA A 434 11.16 -25.79 -10.49
N ALA A 435 10.78 -24.86 -9.62
CA ALA A 435 9.43 -24.31 -9.53
C ALA A 435 9.17 -23.19 -10.57
N GLU A 436 10.14 -22.31 -10.78
CA GLU A 436 10.02 -21.17 -11.72
C GLU A 436 10.16 -21.63 -13.19
N ASN A 437 11.02 -22.61 -13.46
CA ASN A 437 11.18 -23.14 -14.81
C ASN A 437 9.99 -24.02 -15.19
N ARG A 438 9.19 -23.56 -16.15
CA ARG A 438 7.96 -24.25 -16.57
C ARG A 438 8.16 -25.71 -16.99
N PHE A 439 9.26 -26.05 -17.65
CA PHE A 439 9.51 -27.43 -18.06
C PHE A 439 9.77 -28.33 -16.86
N LYS A 440 10.64 -27.88 -15.95
CA LYS A 440 10.97 -28.61 -14.72
C LYS A 440 9.73 -28.77 -13.85
N PHE A 441 8.98 -27.69 -13.66
CA PHE A 441 7.76 -27.69 -12.87
C PHE A 441 6.68 -28.59 -13.46
N SER A 442 6.42 -28.50 -14.76
CA SER A 442 5.45 -29.37 -15.42
C SER A 442 5.80 -30.85 -15.25
N ARG A 443 7.06 -31.20 -15.45
CA ARG A 443 7.52 -32.59 -15.31
C ARG A 443 7.33 -33.07 -13.87
N LEU A 444 7.63 -32.23 -12.89
CA LEU A 444 7.40 -32.52 -11.47
C LEU A 444 5.91 -32.77 -11.19
N LEU A 445 5.00 -31.96 -11.75
CA LEU A 445 3.56 -32.17 -11.60
C LEU A 445 3.11 -33.48 -12.25
N ASP A 446 3.60 -33.79 -13.44
CA ASP A 446 3.25 -35.02 -14.17
C ASP A 446 3.74 -36.28 -13.42
N GLU A 447 4.97 -36.26 -12.89
CA GLU A 447 5.56 -37.34 -12.09
C GLU A 447 4.77 -37.60 -10.78
N ASN A 448 4.17 -36.55 -10.21
CA ASN A 448 3.33 -36.64 -9.01
C ASN A 448 1.83 -36.84 -9.31
N ASN A 449 1.44 -37.08 -10.57
CA ASN A 449 0.05 -37.21 -11.02
C ASN A 449 -0.84 -35.98 -10.67
N ILE A 450 -0.24 -34.79 -10.63
CA ILE A 450 -0.94 -33.53 -10.36
C ILE A 450 -1.34 -32.90 -11.68
N ARG A 451 -2.62 -32.52 -11.81
CA ARG A 451 -3.15 -31.97 -13.05
C ARG A 451 -2.71 -30.52 -13.25
N GLN A 452 -2.44 -30.17 -14.51
CA GLN A 452 -2.12 -28.82 -14.96
C GLN A 452 -2.84 -28.52 -16.29
N PRO A 453 -3.03 -27.26 -16.67
CA PRO A 453 -3.52 -26.91 -18.01
C PRO A 453 -2.57 -27.44 -19.09
N LYS A 454 -3.13 -27.95 -20.19
CA LYS A 454 -2.32 -28.35 -21.36
C LYS A 454 -1.51 -27.16 -21.85
N TRP A 455 -0.21 -27.33 -21.96
CA TRP A 455 0.70 -26.26 -22.36
C TRP A 455 1.80 -26.77 -23.29
N LYS A 456 2.42 -25.86 -24.05
CA LYS A 456 3.59 -26.14 -24.87
C LYS A 456 4.41 -24.87 -25.09
N GLU A 457 5.74 -25.00 -25.04
CA GLU A 457 6.65 -23.94 -25.50
C GLU A 457 6.88 -24.07 -27.00
N LEU A 458 6.79 -22.94 -27.71
CA LEU A 458 6.78 -22.89 -29.16
C LEU A 458 7.65 -21.73 -29.64
N CYS A 459 8.50 -22.00 -30.65
CA CYS A 459 9.43 -21.03 -31.24
C CYS A 459 9.06 -20.66 -32.69
N ASN A 460 7.95 -21.18 -33.22
CA ASN A 460 7.48 -20.87 -34.57
C ASN A 460 5.94 -20.76 -34.65
N PHE A 461 5.46 -19.93 -35.57
CA PHE A 461 4.03 -19.61 -35.74
C PHE A 461 3.19 -20.85 -36.09
N ASN A 462 3.70 -21.71 -36.98
CA ASN A 462 2.97 -22.90 -37.41
C ASN A 462 2.72 -23.87 -36.24
N GLY A 463 3.72 -24.04 -35.38
CA GLY A 463 3.61 -24.83 -34.15
C GLY A 463 2.64 -24.20 -33.16
N ALA A 464 2.68 -22.88 -32.99
CA ALA A 464 1.72 -22.12 -32.17
C ALA A 464 0.28 -22.33 -32.61
N SER A 465 -0.01 -22.17 -33.90
CA SER A 465 -1.36 -22.37 -34.45
C SER A 465 -1.83 -23.82 -34.29
N ALA A 466 -1.00 -24.79 -34.67
CA ALA A 466 -1.35 -26.21 -34.59
C ALA A 466 -1.63 -26.65 -33.14
N PHE A 467 -0.88 -26.12 -32.17
CA PHE A 467 -1.14 -26.38 -30.76
C PHE A 467 -2.48 -25.78 -30.32
N CYS A 468 -2.73 -24.51 -30.62
CA CYS A 468 -4.01 -23.85 -30.29
C CYS A 468 -5.22 -24.56 -30.90
N ASP A 469 -5.10 -25.05 -32.14
CA ASP A 469 -6.17 -25.81 -32.80
C ASP A 469 -6.40 -27.17 -32.11
N SER A 470 -5.33 -27.82 -31.62
CA SER A 470 -5.42 -29.10 -30.91
C SER A 470 -6.04 -29.00 -29.50
N VAL A 471 -5.77 -27.91 -28.77
CA VAL A 471 -6.32 -27.70 -27.41
C VAL A 471 -7.63 -26.92 -27.42
N GLY A 472 -7.95 -26.27 -28.54
CA GLY A 472 -9.10 -25.40 -28.74
C GLY A 472 -8.93 -24.03 -28.09
N TYR A 473 -9.48 -22.99 -28.72
CA TYR A 473 -9.52 -21.63 -28.16
C TYR A 473 -10.54 -21.50 -27.01
N PRO A 474 -10.40 -20.49 -26.11
CA PRO A 474 -9.28 -19.55 -26.00
C PRO A 474 -8.01 -20.18 -25.42
N CYS A 475 -6.86 -19.58 -25.71
CA CYS A 475 -5.55 -19.93 -25.19
C CYS A 475 -4.88 -18.72 -24.53
N LEU A 476 -4.03 -18.97 -23.53
CA LEU A 476 -3.21 -17.98 -22.87
C LEU A 476 -1.80 -18.03 -23.46
N VAL A 477 -1.35 -16.90 -23.99
CA VAL A 477 -0.03 -16.75 -24.60
C VAL A 477 0.82 -15.90 -23.67
N ARG A 478 2.01 -16.39 -23.32
CA ARG A 478 2.96 -15.69 -22.46
C ARG A 478 4.38 -15.74 -23.02
N PRO A 479 5.14 -14.63 -22.96
CA PRO A 479 6.59 -14.67 -23.14
C PRO A 479 7.22 -15.59 -22.09
N SER A 480 8.42 -16.11 -22.37
CA SER A 480 9.21 -16.84 -21.37
C SER A 480 9.91 -15.85 -20.43
N TYR A 481 10.04 -16.18 -19.14
CA TYR A 481 10.70 -15.37 -18.09
C TYR A 481 10.10 -13.96 -17.87
N VAL A 482 8.81 -13.87 -17.53
CA VAL A 482 8.15 -12.59 -17.21
C VAL A 482 7.36 -12.64 -15.90
N LEU A 483 7.47 -11.55 -15.13
CA LEU A 483 6.79 -11.31 -13.86
C LEU A 483 5.43 -10.64 -14.04
N SER A 484 4.51 -10.89 -13.09
CA SER A 484 3.21 -10.21 -12.99
C SER A 484 2.34 -10.28 -14.26
N GLY A 485 2.58 -11.33 -15.05
CA GLY A 485 1.96 -11.52 -16.35
C GLY A 485 2.28 -10.46 -17.41
N ALA A 486 3.46 -9.85 -17.34
CA ALA A 486 3.90 -8.86 -18.32
C ALA A 486 3.78 -9.40 -19.75
N ALA A 487 3.09 -8.65 -20.61
CA ALA A 487 2.77 -9.03 -21.99
C ALA A 487 1.98 -10.34 -22.16
N MET A 488 1.32 -10.86 -21.12
CA MET A 488 0.40 -11.99 -21.27
C MET A 488 -0.87 -11.57 -21.99
N ARG A 489 -1.34 -12.40 -22.94
CA ARG A 489 -2.59 -12.13 -23.67
C ARG A 489 -3.42 -13.39 -23.84
N ILE A 490 -4.74 -13.25 -23.66
CA ILE A 490 -5.69 -14.30 -24.02
C ILE A 490 -6.01 -14.14 -25.51
N VAL A 491 -5.79 -15.20 -26.28
CA VAL A 491 -6.15 -15.27 -27.70
C VAL A 491 -7.42 -16.09 -27.85
N TYR A 492 -8.42 -15.56 -28.56
CA TYR A 492 -9.72 -16.21 -28.76
C TYR A 492 -9.84 -16.90 -30.11
N ASN A 493 -8.97 -16.56 -31.06
CA ASN A 493 -8.93 -17.17 -32.38
C ASN A 493 -7.52 -17.06 -33.01
N ALA A 494 -7.34 -17.67 -34.19
CA ALA A 494 -6.07 -17.67 -34.90
C ALA A 494 -5.60 -16.29 -35.39
N LYS A 495 -6.53 -15.34 -35.63
CA LYS A 495 -6.17 -13.96 -36.00
C LYS A 495 -5.55 -13.22 -34.83
N ASP A 496 -6.09 -13.37 -33.63
CA ASP A 496 -5.53 -12.81 -32.39
C ASP A 496 -4.11 -13.31 -32.14
N LEU A 497 -3.90 -14.62 -32.31
CA LEU A 497 -2.59 -15.25 -32.16
C LEU A 497 -1.59 -14.65 -33.15
N LYS A 498 -1.99 -14.46 -34.42
CA LYS A 498 -1.12 -13.85 -35.44
C LYS A 498 -0.78 -12.40 -35.11
N ALA A 499 -1.75 -11.61 -34.64
CA ALA A 499 -1.53 -10.23 -34.23
C ALA A 499 -0.52 -10.16 -33.07
N TYR A 500 -0.72 -10.97 -32.03
CA TYR A 500 0.18 -11.02 -30.87
C TYR A 500 1.62 -11.38 -31.25
N LEU A 501 1.81 -12.44 -32.05
CA LEU A 501 3.13 -12.92 -32.46
C LEU A 501 3.84 -11.96 -33.42
N SER A 502 3.08 -11.18 -34.21
CA SER A 502 3.66 -10.15 -35.08
C SER A 502 4.16 -8.94 -34.29
N GLU A 503 3.54 -8.65 -33.13
CA GLU A 503 3.89 -7.54 -32.25
C GLU A 503 5.14 -7.83 -31.40
N HIS A 504 5.28 -9.08 -30.91
CA HIS A 504 6.33 -9.43 -29.93
C HIS A 504 7.52 -10.18 -30.55
N GLY A 505 7.40 -10.64 -31.80
CA GLY A 505 8.41 -11.49 -32.43
C GLY A 505 8.44 -12.91 -31.84
N LEU A 506 8.99 -13.85 -32.60
CA LEU A 506 9.11 -15.26 -32.19
C LEU A 506 10.42 -15.82 -32.75
N SER A 507 11.33 -16.21 -31.87
CA SER A 507 12.63 -16.77 -32.25
C SER A 507 13.06 -17.91 -31.31
N LYS A 508 14.21 -18.52 -31.57
CA LYS A 508 14.82 -19.49 -30.63
C LYS A 508 15.30 -18.82 -29.35
N GLU A 509 15.65 -17.54 -29.41
CA GLU A 509 16.11 -16.74 -28.26
C GLU A 509 14.91 -16.23 -27.45
N TYR A 510 13.74 -16.05 -28.08
CA TYR A 510 12.50 -15.61 -27.45
C TYR A 510 11.35 -16.60 -27.71
N PRO A 511 11.33 -17.76 -27.02
CA PRO A 511 10.23 -18.70 -27.12
C PRO A 511 8.98 -18.19 -26.39
N VAL A 512 7.81 -18.60 -26.88
CA VAL A 512 6.51 -18.27 -26.28
C VAL A 512 5.89 -19.53 -25.72
N VAL A 513 5.36 -19.44 -24.49
CA VAL A 513 4.62 -20.53 -23.86
C VAL A 513 3.12 -20.31 -24.09
N ILE A 514 2.45 -21.32 -24.64
CA ILE A 514 1.00 -21.29 -24.85
C ILE A 514 0.35 -22.32 -23.94
N SER A 515 -0.69 -21.91 -23.22
CA SER A 515 -1.48 -22.77 -22.31
C SER A 515 -2.96 -22.71 -22.65
N LYS A 516 -3.70 -23.79 -22.42
CA LYS A 516 -5.16 -23.80 -22.54
C LYS A 516 -5.78 -22.88 -21.48
N PHE A 517 -6.54 -21.87 -21.92
CA PHE A 517 -7.28 -21.00 -21.02
C PHE A 517 -8.63 -21.64 -20.65
N ILE A 518 -8.93 -21.72 -19.36
CA ILE A 518 -10.13 -22.38 -18.83
C ILE A 518 -11.16 -21.30 -18.47
N LEU A 519 -12.21 -21.18 -19.29
CA LEU A 519 -13.30 -20.22 -19.07
C LEU A 519 -14.15 -20.60 -17.85
N ASP A 520 -14.69 -19.59 -17.18
CA ASP A 520 -15.62 -19.72 -16.04
C ASP A 520 -15.10 -20.62 -14.91
N ALA A 521 -13.79 -20.62 -14.69
CA ALA A 521 -13.18 -21.32 -13.57
C ALA A 521 -12.92 -20.35 -12.41
N LYS A 522 -12.96 -20.88 -11.18
CA LYS A 522 -12.57 -20.13 -9.98
C LYS A 522 -11.05 -20.25 -9.80
N GLU A 523 -10.43 -19.18 -9.36
CA GLU A 523 -9.01 -19.16 -9.01
C GLU A 523 -8.86 -19.14 -7.49
N LEU A 524 -7.88 -19.88 -6.99
CA LEU A 524 -7.60 -20.06 -5.57
C LEU A 524 -6.13 -19.74 -5.31
N ASP A 525 -5.89 -19.00 -4.25
CA ASP A 525 -4.55 -18.63 -3.79
C ASP A 525 -4.24 -19.37 -2.49
N ILE A 526 -3.10 -20.05 -2.44
CA ILE A 526 -2.71 -20.88 -1.30
C ILE A 526 -1.35 -20.42 -0.80
N ASP A 527 -1.34 -19.84 0.39
CA ASP A 527 -0.12 -19.43 1.09
C ASP A 527 0.24 -20.49 2.13
N ALA A 528 1.50 -20.91 2.14
CA ALA A 528 1.94 -21.99 3.00
C ALA A 528 3.39 -21.82 3.46
N VAL A 529 3.69 -22.44 4.59
CA VAL A 529 5.06 -22.57 5.12
C VAL A 529 5.36 -24.03 5.30
N ALA A 530 6.49 -24.50 4.78
CA ALA A 530 6.91 -25.88 4.88
C ALA A 530 8.28 -26.03 5.56
N TRP A 531 8.52 -27.18 6.17
CA TRP A 531 9.80 -27.59 6.73
C TRP A 531 10.16 -28.97 6.19
N ASN A 532 11.28 -29.07 5.46
CA ASN A 532 11.74 -30.30 4.82
C ASN A 532 10.64 -30.99 3.97
N GLY A 533 9.88 -30.18 3.25
CA GLY A 533 8.78 -30.61 2.40
C GLY A 533 7.49 -30.99 3.13
N GLN A 534 7.41 -30.85 4.46
CA GLN A 534 6.17 -30.99 5.21
C GLN A 534 5.55 -29.62 5.45
N VAL A 535 4.28 -29.43 5.06
CA VAL A 535 3.58 -28.16 5.27
C VAL A 535 3.17 -28.01 6.73
N VAL A 536 3.58 -26.90 7.35
CA VAL A 536 3.39 -26.58 8.76
C VAL A 536 2.32 -25.51 8.97
N ARG A 537 2.14 -24.63 7.99
CA ARG A 537 1.10 -23.59 7.96
C ARG A 537 0.47 -23.56 6.57
N LEU A 538 -0.85 -23.41 6.52
CA LEU A 538 -1.60 -23.33 5.26
C LEU A 538 -2.74 -22.31 5.41
N ALA A 539 -2.88 -21.43 4.45
CA ALA A 539 -4.00 -20.51 4.29
C ALA A 539 -4.56 -20.64 2.87
N ILE A 540 -5.87 -20.81 2.75
CA ILE A 540 -6.57 -20.91 1.46
C ILE A 540 -7.40 -19.64 1.29
N SER A 541 -7.25 -18.98 0.14
CA SER A 541 -7.99 -17.78 -0.23
C SER A 541 -8.71 -18.02 -1.55
N GLU A 542 -9.99 -17.63 -1.63
CA GLU A 542 -10.76 -17.73 -2.87
C GLU A 542 -10.87 -16.37 -3.57
N HIS A 543 -10.73 -16.37 -4.90
CA HIS A 543 -10.99 -15.18 -5.70
C HIS A 543 -12.50 -15.02 -5.89
N VAL A 544 -12.98 -13.76 -5.86
CA VAL A 544 -14.35 -13.43 -6.25
C VAL A 544 -14.49 -13.48 -7.77
N GLU A 545 -13.54 -12.90 -8.49
CA GLU A 545 -13.46 -12.89 -9.94
C GLU A 545 -13.11 -14.29 -10.48
N ASN A 546 -13.56 -14.57 -11.72
CA ASN A 546 -13.16 -15.79 -12.40
C ASN A 546 -11.70 -15.72 -12.88
N ALA A 547 -11.08 -16.88 -13.07
CA ALA A 547 -9.76 -17.02 -13.66
C ALA A 547 -9.65 -16.23 -14.98
N GLY A 548 -8.54 -15.50 -15.13
CA GLY A 548 -8.32 -14.52 -16.20
C GLY A 548 -8.33 -13.06 -15.75
N VAL A 549 -8.68 -12.81 -14.49
CA VAL A 549 -8.25 -11.62 -13.75
C VAL A 549 -7.04 -12.04 -12.92
N HIS A 550 -5.92 -11.33 -13.08
CA HIS A 550 -4.69 -11.63 -12.34
C HIS A 550 -4.93 -11.56 -10.82
N SER A 551 -4.32 -12.46 -10.04
CA SER A 551 -4.50 -12.58 -8.58
C SER A 551 -4.32 -11.26 -7.82
N GLY A 552 -3.35 -10.44 -8.22
CA GLY A 552 -3.15 -9.11 -7.64
C GLY A 552 -4.31 -8.12 -7.84
N ASP A 553 -5.05 -8.25 -8.95
CA ASP A 553 -6.22 -7.43 -9.31
C ASP A 553 -7.54 -8.09 -8.90
N ALA A 554 -7.47 -9.26 -8.25
CA ALA A 554 -8.62 -9.99 -7.75
C ALA A 554 -8.95 -9.58 -6.31
N THR A 555 -10.23 -9.69 -5.99
CA THR A 555 -10.74 -9.63 -4.63
C THR A 555 -10.58 -11.00 -3.98
N LEU A 556 -9.89 -11.06 -2.84
CA LEU A 556 -9.65 -12.31 -2.11
C LEU A 556 -10.58 -12.40 -0.89
N VAL A 557 -11.09 -13.60 -0.63
CA VAL A 557 -11.87 -13.93 0.57
C VAL A 557 -11.17 -15.05 1.33
N THR A 558 -10.90 -14.82 2.62
CA THR A 558 -10.18 -15.75 3.49
C THR A 558 -10.85 -15.83 4.86
N PRO A 559 -11.18 -17.02 5.39
CA PRO A 559 -11.16 -18.34 4.74
C PRO A 559 -12.14 -18.44 3.56
N PRO A 560 -12.02 -19.45 2.67
CA PRO A 560 -12.87 -19.58 1.50
C PRO A 560 -14.31 -19.90 1.90
N GLN A 561 -15.31 -19.32 1.24
CA GLN A 561 -16.73 -19.44 1.61
C GLN A 561 -17.54 -20.32 0.64
N ASP A 562 -17.12 -20.50 -0.62
CA ASP A 562 -17.87 -21.30 -1.59
C ASP A 562 -17.21 -22.65 -1.93
N LEU A 563 -16.24 -23.10 -1.14
CA LEU A 563 -15.55 -24.39 -1.37
C LEU A 563 -16.15 -25.51 -0.50
N ASN A 564 -16.30 -26.69 -1.10
CA ASN A 564 -16.70 -27.90 -0.37
C ASN A 564 -15.48 -28.60 0.28
N GLU A 565 -15.72 -29.42 1.31
CA GLU A 565 -14.66 -30.12 2.04
C GLU A 565 -13.80 -31.03 1.16
N ASP A 566 -14.39 -31.70 0.18
CA ASP A 566 -13.67 -32.58 -0.76
C ASP A 566 -12.66 -31.79 -1.61
N THR A 567 -13.02 -30.58 -2.01
CA THR A 567 -12.13 -29.69 -2.74
C THR A 567 -10.99 -29.23 -1.84
N ILE A 568 -11.28 -28.85 -0.59
CA ILE A 568 -10.26 -28.45 0.40
C ILE A 568 -9.25 -29.60 0.61
N LYS A 569 -9.71 -30.83 0.79
CA LYS A 569 -8.83 -32.01 0.94
C LYS A 569 -7.95 -32.24 -0.30
N LYS A 570 -8.48 -32.03 -1.50
CA LYS A 570 -7.67 -32.12 -2.74
C LYS A 570 -6.64 -31.00 -2.83
N ILE A 571 -6.98 -29.77 -2.41
CA ILE A 571 -6.03 -28.64 -2.35
C ILE A 571 -4.87 -29.00 -1.42
N GLN A 572 -5.18 -29.51 -0.22
CA GLN A 572 -4.17 -29.95 0.75
C GLN A 572 -3.27 -31.04 0.17
N PHE A 573 -3.85 -32.07 -0.45
CA PHE A 573 -3.06 -33.13 -1.09
C PHE A 573 -2.09 -32.59 -2.15
N ILE A 574 -2.57 -31.68 -3.01
CA ILE A 574 -1.74 -31.05 -4.05
C ILE A 574 -0.62 -30.24 -3.41
N CYS A 575 -0.95 -29.39 -2.44
CA CYS A 575 0.01 -28.53 -1.73
C CYS A 575 1.10 -29.35 -1.03
N PHE A 576 0.72 -30.39 -0.29
CA PHE A 576 1.66 -31.27 0.42
C PHE A 576 2.55 -32.05 -0.54
N SER A 577 1.99 -32.51 -1.67
CA SER A 577 2.75 -33.24 -2.68
C SER A 577 3.80 -32.36 -3.37
N VAL A 578 3.44 -31.11 -3.72
CA VAL A 578 4.36 -30.15 -4.32
C VAL A 578 5.45 -29.73 -3.33
N ALA A 579 5.08 -29.41 -2.08
CA ALA A 579 6.04 -29.06 -1.03
C ALA A 579 7.07 -30.18 -0.81
N LYS A 580 6.61 -31.43 -0.78
CA LYS A 580 7.49 -32.60 -0.66
C LYS A 580 8.36 -32.81 -1.88
N ALA A 581 7.83 -32.66 -3.09
CA ALA A 581 8.58 -32.86 -4.32
C ALA A 581 9.70 -31.82 -4.50
N LEU A 582 9.46 -30.58 -4.08
CA LEU A 582 10.42 -29.48 -4.12
C LEU A 582 11.32 -29.42 -2.86
N GLN A 583 11.07 -30.25 -1.85
CA GLN A 583 11.77 -30.22 -0.55
C GLN A 583 11.77 -28.81 0.06
N ILE A 584 10.61 -28.15 0.08
CA ILE A 584 10.49 -26.75 0.52
C ILE A 584 10.76 -26.64 2.03
N SER A 585 11.63 -25.71 2.38
CA SER A 585 11.91 -25.24 3.74
C SER A 585 11.82 -23.71 3.77
N GLY A 586 10.71 -23.17 4.26
CA GLY A 586 10.38 -21.75 4.23
C GLY A 586 9.00 -21.47 3.62
N PRO A 587 8.73 -20.20 3.27
CA PRO A 587 7.44 -19.78 2.73
C PRO A 587 7.32 -20.11 1.24
N PHE A 588 6.12 -20.48 0.80
CA PHE A 588 5.79 -20.65 -0.60
C PHE A 588 4.31 -20.35 -0.85
N ASN A 589 3.99 -20.18 -2.13
CA ASN A 589 2.66 -19.89 -2.60
C ASN A 589 2.30 -20.77 -3.80
N MET A 590 1.02 -21.13 -3.92
CA MET A 590 0.49 -21.90 -5.02
C MET A 590 -0.82 -21.32 -5.52
N GLN A 591 -0.99 -21.28 -6.84
CA GLN A 591 -2.24 -20.85 -7.46
C GLN A 591 -2.91 -22.02 -8.18
N LEU A 592 -4.20 -22.22 -7.90
CA LEU A 592 -4.99 -23.32 -8.47
C LEU A 592 -6.21 -22.80 -9.22
N ILE A 593 -6.58 -23.49 -10.30
CA ILE A 593 -7.85 -23.33 -10.98
C ILE A 593 -8.79 -24.44 -10.52
N ALA A 594 -9.98 -24.07 -10.06
CA ALA A 594 -11.07 -24.97 -9.72
C ALA A 594 -12.21 -24.87 -10.73
N LYS A 595 -12.55 -25.98 -11.37
CA LYS A 595 -13.71 -26.08 -12.27
C LYS A 595 -14.27 -27.51 -12.28
N ASP A 596 -15.59 -27.65 -12.18
CA ASP A 596 -16.28 -28.94 -12.24
C ASP A 596 -15.71 -30.00 -11.28
N ASN A 597 -15.34 -29.60 -10.05
CA ASN A 597 -14.64 -30.41 -9.02
C ASN A 597 -13.26 -30.95 -9.43
N GLU A 598 -12.68 -30.44 -10.52
CA GLU A 598 -11.29 -30.65 -10.91
C GLU A 598 -10.42 -29.46 -10.49
N LEU A 599 -9.24 -29.77 -9.94
CA LEU A 599 -8.21 -28.79 -9.60
C LEU A 599 -7.05 -28.92 -10.57
N LYS A 600 -6.51 -27.78 -11.01
CA LYS A 600 -5.32 -27.71 -11.88
C LYS A 600 -4.37 -26.65 -11.35
N VAL A 601 -3.09 -26.98 -11.26
CA VAL A 601 -2.05 -26.04 -10.82
C VAL A 601 -1.73 -25.04 -11.93
N ILE A 602 -1.69 -23.76 -11.59
CA ILE A 602 -1.23 -22.68 -12.49
C ILE A 602 0.28 -22.52 -12.37
N GLU A 603 0.73 -22.24 -11.15
CA GLU A 603 2.11 -21.96 -10.78
C GLU A 603 2.35 -22.23 -9.29
N CYS A 604 3.62 -22.33 -8.93
CA CYS A 604 4.10 -22.38 -7.56
C CYS A 604 5.27 -21.40 -7.42
N ASN A 605 5.19 -20.50 -6.45
CA ASN A 605 6.22 -19.52 -6.13
C ASN A 605 6.89 -19.94 -4.82
N VAL A 606 8.17 -20.34 -4.88
CA VAL A 606 8.93 -20.78 -3.69
C VAL A 606 9.53 -19.56 -2.99
N ARG A 607 8.63 -18.71 -2.47
CA ARG A 607 8.90 -17.48 -1.72
C ARG A 607 7.60 -16.99 -1.09
N VAL A 608 7.67 -15.94 -0.28
CA VAL A 608 6.45 -15.22 0.14
C VAL A 608 5.67 -14.70 -1.08
N SER A 609 4.36 -14.62 -0.92
CA SER A 609 3.46 -13.95 -1.86
C SER A 609 2.98 -12.62 -1.28
N ARG A 610 2.28 -11.85 -2.11
CA ARG A 610 1.67 -10.59 -1.68
C ARG A 610 0.54 -10.74 -0.68
N SER A 611 -0.07 -11.92 -0.57
CA SER A 611 -1.18 -12.18 0.35
C SER A 611 -0.71 -12.61 1.75
N PHE A 612 0.59 -12.88 1.98
CA PHE A 612 1.12 -13.23 3.31
C PHE A 612 0.75 -12.24 4.43
N PRO A 613 0.88 -10.91 4.25
CA PRO A 613 0.43 -9.94 5.25
C PRO A 613 -1.08 -10.03 5.52
N PHE A 614 -1.88 -10.22 4.47
CA PHE A 614 -3.33 -10.32 4.56
C PHE A 614 -3.77 -11.59 5.28
N VAL A 615 -3.22 -12.75 4.93
CA VAL A 615 -3.57 -14.02 5.59
C VAL A 615 -3.11 -14.03 7.04
N SER A 616 -1.90 -13.50 7.33
CA SER A 616 -1.38 -13.43 8.70
C SER A 616 -2.28 -12.57 9.60
N LYS A 617 -2.70 -11.40 9.09
CA LYS A 617 -3.64 -10.51 9.79
C LYS A 617 -5.06 -11.06 9.86
N THR A 618 -5.48 -11.89 8.92
CA THR A 618 -6.82 -12.51 8.95
C THR A 618 -6.90 -13.59 10.03
N PHE A 619 -5.85 -14.41 10.15
CA PHE A 619 -5.81 -15.51 11.11
C PHE A 619 -5.23 -15.14 12.48
N ASP A 620 -4.75 -13.90 12.66
CA ASP A 620 -4.04 -13.49 13.88
C ASP A 620 -2.79 -14.34 14.16
N HIS A 621 -2.12 -14.79 13.10
CA HIS A 621 -0.98 -15.67 13.21
C HIS A 621 0.11 -15.24 12.24
N ASP A 622 1.32 -15.01 12.74
CA ASP A 622 2.43 -14.52 11.93
C ASP A 622 3.10 -15.67 11.17
N PHE A 623 2.74 -15.82 9.89
CA PHE A 623 3.33 -16.84 9.02
C PHE A 623 4.81 -16.55 8.72
N ILE A 624 5.22 -15.28 8.78
CA ILE A 624 6.61 -14.88 8.53
C ILE A 624 7.49 -15.27 9.70
N ALA A 625 7.04 -15.09 10.94
CA ALA A 625 7.78 -15.54 12.11
C ALA A 625 8.07 -17.05 12.05
N VAL A 626 7.05 -17.86 11.74
CA VAL A 626 7.19 -19.32 11.58
C VAL A 626 8.13 -19.67 10.41
N ALA A 627 7.99 -18.98 9.28
CA ALA A 627 8.88 -19.16 8.15
C ALA A 627 10.34 -18.84 8.51
N THR A 628 10.60 -17.74 9.22
CA THR A 628 11.93 -17.34 9.65
C THR A 628 12.57 -18.35 10.59
N GLN A 629 11.82 -18.89 11.57
CA GLN A 629 12.30 -19.98 12.44
C GLN A 629 12.80 -21.18 11.61
N ILE A 630 12.02 -21.60 10.61
CA ILE A 630 12.39 -22.71 9.72
C ILE A 630 13.62 -22.36 8.87
N LEU A 631 13.72 -21.13 8.36
CA LEU A 631 14.86 -20.69 7.56
C LEU A 631 16.18 -20.76 8.33
N VAL A 632 16.18 -20.48 9.64
CA VAL A 632 17.36 -20.60 10.51
C VAL A 632 17.52 -21.99 11.13
N GLY A 633 16.68 -22.95 10.75
CA GLY A 633 16.80 -24.35 11.18
C GLY A 633 16.18 -24.68 12.55
N LEU A 634 15.31 -23.81 13.06
CA LEU A 634 14.53 -24.08 14.28
C LEU A 634 13.24 -24.84 13.96
N GLU A 635 12.85 -25.71 14.88
CA GLU A 635 11.57 -26.41 14.81
C GLU A 635 10.43 -25.41 15.10
N PRO A 636 9.43 -25.32 14.21
CA PRO A 636 8.32 -24.37 14.36
C PRO A 636 7.40 -24.76 15.51
N GLU A 637 6.83 -23.77 16.17
CA GLU A 637 5.86 -23.99 17.26
C GLU A 637 4.60 -24.75 16.77
N THR A 638 4.14 -25.69 17.59
CA THR A 638 2.89 -26.44 17.34
C THR A 638 1.68 -25.58 17.67
N VAL A 639 0.70 -25.53 16.77
CA VAL A 639 -0.59 -24.85 16.96
C VAL A 639 -1.73 -25.84 16.82
N ASP A 640 -2.86 -25.57 17.48
CA ASP A 640 -4.02 -26.47 17.51
C ASP A 640 -4.68 -26.65 16.11
N ASP A 641 -4.73 -25.60 15.29
CA ASP A 641 -5.17 -25.65 13.89
C ASP A 641 -4.08 -25.10 12.94
N PRO A 642 -3.15 -25.94 12.46
CA PRO A 642 -2.10 -25.50 11.53
C PRO A 642 -2.60 -25.20 10.11
N LEU A 643 -3.84 -25.57 9.79
CA LEU A 643 -4.40 -25.48 8.44
C LEU A 643 -5.40 -24.32 8.28
N PHE A 644 -5.71 -23.61 9.36
CA PHE A 644 -6.51 -22.38 9.39
C PHE A 644 -7.77 -22.44 8.53
N LEU A 645 -8.48 -23.57 8.59
CA LEU A 645 -9.65 -23.81 7.74
C LEU A 645 -10.87 -23.02 8.23
N HIS A 646 -10.85 -22.61 9.50
CA HIS A 646 -11.90 -21.84 10.14
C HIS A 646 -11.30 -20.65 10.88
N SER A 647 -11.98 -19.51 10.81
CA SER A 647 -11.64 -18.31 11.57
C SER A 647 -12.91 -17.69 12.13
N ALA A 648 -12.80 -17.10 13.32
CA ALA A 648 -13.88 -16.31 13.91
C ALA A 648 -14.21 -15.05 13.09
N ARG A 649 -13.27 -14.59 12.25
CA ARG A 649 -13.43 -13.43 11.35
C ARG A 649 -13.13 -13.80 9.91
N ILE A 650 -13.85 -13.18 8.98
CA ILE A 650 -13.57 -13.30 7.54
C ILE A 650 -12.87 -12.02 7.08
N GLY A 651 -11.72 -12.20 6.43
CA GLY A 651 -10.99 -11.14 5.75
C GLY A 651 -11.41 -11.06 4.28
N VAL A 652 -11.60 -9.83 3.79
CA VAL A 652 -11.76 -9.56 2.36
C VAL A 652 -10.76 -8.51 1.93
N LYS A 653 -9.91 -8.87 0.96
CA LYS A 653 -8.93 -7.96 0.35
C LYS A 653 -9.45 -7.49 -1.02
N VAL A 654 -9.51 -6.18 -1.22
CA VAL A 654 -9.92 -5.52 -2.46
C VAL A 654 -8.71 -4.76 -3.04
N PRO A 655 -8.45 -4.87 -4.36
CA PRO A 655 -7.36 -4.14 -5.01
C PRO A 655 -7.64 -2.64 -5.16
N GLN A 656 -6.59 -1.82 -5.01
CA GLN A 656 -6.59 -0.39 -5.30
C GLN A 656 -6.03 -0.12 -6.70
N PHE A 657 -6.71 0.74 -7.46
CA PHE A 657 -6.26 1.14 -8.80
C PHE A 657 -5.99 2.65 -8.89
N SER A 658 -5.14 3.05 -9.84
CA SER A 658 -4.76 4.45 -10.10
C SER A 658 -5.17 4.97 -11.48
N PHE A 659 -6.23 4.39 -12.07
CA PHE A 659 -6.71 4.76 -13.41
C PHE A 659 -7.10 6.23 -13.57
N SER A 660 -7.41 6.95 -12.49
CA SER A 660 -7.68 8.40 -12.52
C SER A 660 -6.44 9.23 -12.87
N ARG A 661 -5.24 8.76 -12.53
CA ARG A 661 -3.96 9.43 -12.85
C ARG A 661 -3.41 9.05 -14.23
N LEU A 662 -3.89 7.95 -14.79
CA LEU A 662 -3.41 7.37 -16.05
C LEU A 662 -4.32 7.77 -17.22
N SER A 663 -4.14 9.01 -17.69
CA SER A 663 -4.93 9.56 -18.80
C SER A 663 -4.81 8.70 -20.06
N GLY A 664 -5.97 8.38 -20.65
CA GLY A 664 -6.06 7.53 -21.84
C GLY A 664 -5.99 6.03 -21.58
N ALA A 665 -5.64 5.59 -20.36
CA ALA A 665 -5.59 4.17 -20.04
C ALA A 665 -6.98 3.53 -20.08
N GLU A 666 -7.03 2.32 -20.65
CA GLU A 666 -8.23 1.49 -20.60
C GLU A 666 -8.49 0.95 -19.19
N VAL A 667 -9.70 1.22 -18.68
CA VAL A 667 -10.13 0.81 -17.33
C VAL A 667 -10.80 -0.57 -17.42
N LEU A 668 -9.99 -1.61 -17.57
CA LEU A 668 -10.43 -3.00 -17.56
C LEU A 668 -9.44 -3.84 -16.75
N ARG A 669 -9.90 -5.00 -16.29
CA ARG A 669 -9.06 -6.02 -15.65
C ARG A 669 -8.71 -7.11 -16.66
N GLY A 670 -7.52 -7.68 -16.54
CA GLY A 670 -7.03 -8.71 -17.45
C GLY A 670 -6.07 -9.67 -16.76
N VAL A 671 -5.32 -10.40 -17.58
CA VAL A 671 -4.31 -11.37 -17.13
C VAL A 671 -3.00 -10.71 -16.68
N GLU A 672 -2.80 -9.44 -17.02
CA GLU A 672 -1.69 -8.63 -16.51
C GLU A 672 -2.20 -7.77 -15.34
N MET A 673 -1.42 -7.73 -14.26
CA MET A 673 -1.75 -6.96 -13.06
C MET A 673 -1.62 -5.46 -13.31
N MET A 674 -2.59 -4.68 -12.84
CA MET A 674 -2.63 -3.21 -12.95
C MET A 674 -2.87 -2.46 -11.64
N SER A 675 -3.27 -3.16 -10.58
CA SER A 675 -3.45 -2.57 -9.25
C SER A 675 -2.14 -2.07 -8.66
N THR A 676 -2.22 -0.95 -7.93
CA THR A 676 -1.07 -0.29 -7.29
C THR A 676 -1.01 -0.52 -5.79
N GLY A 677 -2.02 -1.14 -5.21
CA GLY A 677 -2.08 -1.48 -3.79
C GLY A 677 -3.32 -2.27 -3.46
N GLU A 678 -3.61 -2.38 -2.17
CA GLU A 678 -4.74 -3.16 -1.66
C GLU A 678 -5.26 -2.63 -0.34
N VAL A 679 -6.53 -2.95 -0.07
CA VAL A 679 -7.17 -2.72 1.21
C VAL A 679 -7.80 -4.02 1.68
N ALA A 680 -7.57 -4.38 2.93
CA ALA A 680 -8.22 -5.51 3.57
C ALA A 680 -9.10 -5.03 4.73
N CYS A 681 -10.30 -5.58 4.83
CA CYS A 681 -11.19 -5.37 5.97
C CYS A 681 -11.73 -6.70 6.48
N PHE A 682 -12.18 -6.68 7.73
CA PHE A 682 -12.70 -7.85 8.42
C PHE A 682 -14.20 -7.71 8.69
N GLY A 683 -14.87 -8.84 8.86
CA GLY A 683 -16.28 -8.88 9.21
C GLY A 683 -16.71 -10.26 9.71
N THR A 684 -17.91 -10.32 10.27
CA THR A 684 -18.58 -11.58 10.65
C THR A 684 -18.97 -12.41 9.43
N ASP A 685 -19.21 -11.75 8.30
CA ASP A 685 -19.42 -12.38 7.00
C ASP A 685 -18.63 -11.66 5.89
N ARG A 686 -18.47 -12.35 4.75
CA ARG A 686 -17.77 -11.80 3.59
C ARG A 686 -18.43 -10.56 3.00
N PHE A 687 -19.74 -10.37 3.19
CA PHE A 687 -20.48 -9.26 2.58
C PHE A 687 -20.18 -7.94 3.30
N THR A 688 -20.16 -8.00 4.64
CA THR A 688 -19.79 -6.89 5.51
C THR A 688 -18.32 -6.52 5.32
N ALA A 689 -17.43 -7.52 5.32
CA ALA A 689 -16.00 -7.32 5.06
C ALA A 689 -15.76 -6.70 3.67
N TYR A 690 -16.44 -7.21 2.63
CA TYR A 690 -16.32 -6.69 1.27
C TYR A 690 -16.77 -5.23 1.13
N LEU A 691 -17.89 -4.84 1.75
CA LEU A 691 -18.35 -3.45 1.69
C LEU A 691 -17.43 -2.50 2.46
N LYS A 692 -16.93 -2.90 3.64
CA LYS A 692 -15.91 -2.14 4.36
C LYS A 692 -14.64 -1.95 3.53
N ALA A 693 -14.18 -3.02 2.87
CA ALA A 693 -13.00 -2.97 2.00
C ALA A 693 -13.23 -2.06 0.79
N LEU A 694 -14.39 -2.18 0.11
CA LEU A 694 -14.77 -1.29 -0.99
C LEU A 694 -14.79 0.18 -0.58
N ILE A 695 -15.48 0.53 0.51
CA ILE A 695 -15.56 1.93 0.99
C ILE A 695 -14.16 2.47 1.26
N SER A 696 -13.29 1.64 1.84
CA SER A 696 -11.91 2.01 2.17
C SER A 696 -11.01 2.24 0.94
N THR A 697 -11.37 1.72 -0.24
CA THR A 697 -10.70 2.08 -1.52
C THR A 697 -11.07 3.49 -2.02
N GLY A 698 -11.99 4.18 -1.34
CA GLY A 698 -12.60 5.44 -1.75
C GLY A 698 -13.92 5.27 -2.51
N TYR A 699 -14.44 4.05 -2.60
CA TYR A 699 -15.71 3.74 -3.25
C TYR A 699 -16.88 4.37 -2.48
N ARG A 700 -17.83 4.96 -3.20
CA ARG A 700 -19.04 5.54 -2.62
C ARG A 700 -20.24 4.64 -2.88
N ILE A 701 -21.00 4.32 -1.84
CA ILE A 701 -22.26 3.57 -1.99
C ILE A 701 -23.24 4.45 -2.79
N PRO A 702 -23.88 3.91 -3.85
CA PRO A 702 -24.82 4.68 -4.66
C PRO A 702 -26.05 5.07 -3.85
N LYS A 703 -26.61 6.25 -4.17
CA LYS A 703 -27.78 6.79 -3.46
C LYS A 703 -29.07 6.63 -4.26
N LYS A 704 -29.04 6.86 -5.57
CA LYS A 704 -30.23 6.79 -6.44
C LYS A 704 -29.94 6.17 -7.81
N ASN A 705 -29.09 6.82 -8.60
CA ASN A 705 -29.06 6.58 -10.04
C ASN A 705 -27.90 5.66 -10.44
N ILE A 706 -28.20 4.56 -11.13
CA ILE A 706 -27.20 3.57 -11.57
C ILE A 706 -27.29 3.37 -13.08
N LEU A 707 -26.15 3.50 -13.77
CA LEU A 707 -26.03 3.18 -15.20
C LEU A 707 -25.59 1.73 -15.39
N VAL A 708 -26.30 0.96 -16.22
CA VAL A 708 -26.02 -0.44 -16.53
C VAL A 708 -25.80 -0.62 -18.04
N SER A 709 -24.61 -1.03 -18.42
CA SER A 709 -24.26 -1.35 -19.81
C SER A 709 -23.56 -2.69 -19.89
N ILE A 710 -24.26 -3.69 -20.42
CA ILE A 710 -23.80 -5.08 -20.44
C ILE A 710 -23.72 -5.54 -21.89
N GLY A 711 -22.53 -5.94 -22.32
CA GLY A 711 -22.28 -6.37 -23.69
C GLY A 711 -22.83 -7.77 -23.99
N SER A 712 -22.39 -8.78 -23.25
CA SER A 712 -22.67 -10.19 -23.59
C SER A 712 -24.05 -10.66 -23.09
N TYR A 713 -24.76 -11.42 -23.92
CA TYR A 713 -26.06 -12.03 -23.56
C TYR A 713 -25.95 -12.93 -22.31
N LYS A 714 -24.88 -13.73 -22.22
CA LYS A 714 -24.58 -14.58 -21.05
C LYS A 714 -24.50 -13.76 -19.76
N ALA A 715 -23.78 -12.63 -19.76
CA ALA A 715 -23.68 -11.77 -18.59
C ALA A 715 -25.03 -11.11 -18.24
N LYS A 716 -25.83 -10.72 -19.24
CA LYS A 716 -27.19 -10.19 -19.02
C LYS A 716 -28.08 -11.21 -18.31
N GLN A 717 -28.03 -12.48 -18.74
CA GLN A 717 -28.76 -13.57 -18.06
C GLN A 717 -28.24 -13.81 -16.64
N GLU A 718 -26.93 -13.86 -16.43
CA GLU A 718 -26.35 -14.12 -15.09
C GLU A 718 -26.67 -12.99 -14.09
N LEU A 719 -26.78 -11.75 -14.56
CA LEU A 719 -27.08 -10.57 -13.72
C LEU A 719 -28.57 -10.29 -13.53
N LEU A 720 -29.46 -11.06 -14.14
CA LEU A 720 -30.91 -10.81 -14.11
C LEU A 720 -31.45 -10.63 -12.68
N THR A 721 -31.10 -11.54 -11.78
CA THR A 721 -31.52 -11.49 -10.36
C THR A 721 -30.90 -10.31 -9.61
N ALA A 722 -29.64 -9.96 -9.92
CA ALA A 722 -28.96 -8.85 -9.27
C ALA A 722 -29.57 -7.49 -9.69
N ILE A 723 -29.87 -7.32 -10.98
CA ILE A 723 -30.53 -6.11 -11.49
C ILE A 723 -31.94 -5.97 -10.91
N ARG A 724 -32.69 -7.07 -10.79
CA ARG A 724 -33.99 -7.06 -10.10
C ARG A 724 -33.87 -6.62 -8.64
N THR A 725 -32.88 -7.12 -7.93
CA THR A 725 -32.62 -6.77 -6.53
C THR A 725 -32.30 -5.27 -6.39
N LEU A 726 -31.55 -4.67 -7.32
CA LEU A 726 -31.27 -3.23 -7.28
C LEU A 726 -32.55 -2.38 -7.39
N ILE A 727 -33.52 -2.78 -8.22
CA ILE A 727 -34.82 -2.10 -8.32
C ILE A 727 -35.63 -2.29 -7.04
N GLU A 728 -35.61 -3.50 -6.46
CA GLU A 728 -36.29 -3.80 -5.19
C GLU A 728 -35.70 -2.99 -4.02
N LEU A 729 -34.41 -2.63 -4.06
CA LEU A 729 -33.76 -1.74 -3.10
C LEU A 729 -34.07 -0.25 -3.33
N GLY A 730 -34.82 0.10 -4.38
CA GLY A 730 -35.28 1.47 -4.67
C GLY A 730 -34.36 2.30 -5.56
N TYR A 731 -33.40 1.70 -6.25
CA TYR A 731 -32.51 2.42 -7.18
C TYR A 731 -33.18 2.68 -8.53
N GLU A 732 -32.92 3.87 -9.10
CA GLU A 732 -33.33 4.22 -10.46
C GLU A 732 -32.27 3.75 -11.46
N LEU A 733 -32.65 2.79 -12.30
CA LEU A 733 -31.74 2.19 -13.27
C LEU A 733 -31.86 2.85 -14.64
N TYR A 734 -30.71 3.12 -15.23
CA TYR A 734 -30.55 3.57 -16.61
C TYR A 734 -29.71 2.57 -17.37
N ALA A 735 -29.98 2.34 -18.65
CA ALA A 735 -29.21 1.40 -19.45
C ALA A 735 -28.99 1.86 -20.89
N SER A 736 -27.89 1.39 -21.48
CA SER A 736 -27.70 1.47 -22.94
C SER A 736 -28.85 0.75 -23.65
N ILE A 737 -29.29 1.25 -24.81
CA ILE A 737 -30.45 0.73 -25.58
C ILE A 737 -30.51 -0.82 -25.60
N GLY A 738 -29.48 -1.49 -26.13
CA GLY A 738 -29.50 -2.96 -26.22
C GLY A 738 -29.46 -3.71 -24.88
N THR A 739 -29.10 -3.04 -23.78
CA THR A 739 -29.22 -3.60 -22.43
C THR A 739 -30.64 -3.41 -21.88
N ALA A 740 -31.24 -2.24 -22.10
CA ALA A 740 -32.63 -1.95 -21.74
C ALA A 740 -33.60 -2.92 -22.43
N ASP A 741 -33.48 -3.10 -23.75
CA ASP A 741 -34.36 -3.99 -24.53
C ASP A 741 -34.39 -5.44 -23.98
N PHE A 742 -33.23 -5.95 -23.54
CA PHE A 742 -33.13 -7.29 -22.98
C PHE A 742 -33.86 -7.41 -21.65
N PHE A 743 -33.73 -6.41 -20.77
CA PHE A 743 -34.37 -6.43 -19.46
C PHE A 743 -35.86 -6.17 -19.56
N GLU A 744 -36.29 -5.32 -20.49
CA GLU A 744 -37.71 -5.09 -20.80
C GLU A 744 -38.38 -6.38 -21.29
N ALA A 745 -37.71 -7.13 -22.18
CA ALA A 745 -38.16 -8.46 -22.61
C ALA A 745 -38.27 -9.49 -21.47
N ASN A 746 -37.60 -9.26 -20.34
CA ASN A 746 -37.69 -10.07 -19.13
C ASN A 746 -38.58 -9.45 -18.03
N ASN A 747 -39.44 -8.50 -18.39
CA ASN A 747 -40.36 -7.78 -17.49
C ASN A 747 -39.66 -6.92 -16.42
N ILE A 748 -38.50 -6.35 -16.76
CA ILE A 748 -37.76 -5.41 -15.91
C ILE A 748 -37.65 -4.07 -16.64
N ASN A 749 -38.37 -3.06 -16.17
CA ASN A 749 -38.35 -1.73 -16.79
C ASN A 749 -37.10 -0.95 -16.37
N ILE A 750 -36.30 -0.50 -17.34
CA ILE A 750 -35.06 0.26 -17.13
C ILE A 750 -35.05 1.42 -18.13
N ASN A 751 -34.69 2.62 -17.68
CA ASN A 751 -34.69 3.81 -18.53
C ASN A 751 -33.61 3.72 -19.62
N PRO A 752 -33.97 3.72 -20.92
CA PRO A 752 -32.98 3.66 -22.00
C PRO A 752 -32.30 5.02 -22.20
N ILE A 753 -30.96 5.03 -22.33
CA ILE A 753 -30.16 6.21 -22.69
C ILE A 753 -29.21 5.85 -23.84
N ASP A 754 -29.02 6.79 -24.77
CA ASP A 754 -28.16 6.65 -25.94
C ASP A 754 -26.85 7.47 -25.86
N TRP A 755 -25.87 7.08 -26.67
CA TRP A 755 -24.68 7.86 -26.99
C TRP A 755 -24.94 8.68 -28.27
N LYS A 756 -25.41 9.92 -28.16
CA LYS A 756 -25.42 10.85 -29.31
C LYS A 756 -24.20 11.77 -29.23
N TYR A 757 -23.28 11.69 -30.17
CA TYR A 757 -22.31 12.76 -30.43
C TYR A 757 -21.95 12.76 -31.92
N GLU A 758 -21.80 13.97 -32.46
CA GLU A 758 -21.72 14.35 -33.88
C GLU A 758 -20.72 13.57 -34.74
N GLU A 759 -21.05 13.49 -36.04
CA GLU A 759 -20.18 13.03 -37.12
C GLU A 759 -18.99 13.98 -37.36
N THR A 760 -17.97 13.38 -37.99
CA THR A 760 -16.92 13.95 -38.85
C THR A 760 -15.58 14.35 -38.21
N GLU A 761 -14.52 13.68 -38.65
CA GLU A 761 -13.54 14.36 -39.48
C GLU A 761 -13.18 13.49 -40.70
N THR A 762 -13.01 14.18 -41.80
CA THR A 762 -13.11 13.74 -43.18
C THR A 762 -11.85 13.04 -43.69
N ASN A 763 -12.07 12.02 -44.51
CA ASN A 763 -11.14 11.62 -45.56
C ASN A 763 -10.80 12.84 -46.43
N SER A 764 -9.59 13.36 -46.34
CA SER A 764 -9.05 14.29 -47.31
C SER A 764 -8.41 13.50 -48.46
N ASN A 765 -9.24 13.13 -49.44
CA ASN A 765 -8.79 12.80 -50.79
C ASN A 765 -9.76 13.44 -51.80
N GLY A 766 -9.35 14.59 -52.34
CA GLY A 766 -9.56 15.01 -53.73
C GLY A 766 -10.98 15.27 -54.25
N TYR A 767 -11.11 16.46 -54.85
CA TYR A 767 -12.13 16.91 -55.81
C TYR A 767 -13.38 17.58 -55.23
N GLY A 768 -13.39 18.91 -55.36
CA GLY A 768 -14.50 19.76 -54.98
C GLY A 768 -15.66 19.76 -55.96
N ASN A 769 -16.75 20.38 -55.52
CA ASN A 769 -17.55 21.32 -56.29
C ASN A 769 -18.47 22.07 -55.34
N GLY A 770 -18.63 23.37 -55.60
CA GLY A 770 -19.20 24.37 -54.71
C GLY A 770 -20.67 24.16 -54.32
N TYR A 771 -21.12 24.93 -53.33
CA TYR A 771 -21.97 26.10 -53.55
C TYR A 771 -22.00 26.96 -52.29
N GLU A 772 -22.29 28.24 -52.51
CA GLU A 772 -22.05 29.40 -51.66
C GLU A 772 -22.87 29.45 -50.37
N TYR A 773 -22.27 30.07 -49.35
CA TYR A 773 -22.96 30.64 -48.20
C TYR A 773 -23.77 31.87 -48.62
N THR A 774 -25.06 31.89 -48.30
CA THR A 774 -25.83 33.14 -48.15
C THR A 774 -26.46 33.19 -46.77
N ASN A 775 -26.06 34.22 -46.02
CA ASN A 775 -26.68 34.65 -44.78
C ASN A 775 -28.10 35.16 -45.07
N GLY A 776 -29.06 34.76 -44.25
CA GLY A 776 -30.41 35.32 -44.24
C GLY A 776 -31.04 35.12 -42.87
N ASP A 777 -31.06 36.18 -42.08
CA ASP A 777 -31.83 36.30 -40.84
C ASP A 777 -33.31 36.01 -41.11
N GLY A 778 -33.92 35.17 -40.28
CA GLY A 778 -35.31 34.77 -40.42
C GLY A 778 -35.83 33.97 -39.23
N ASP A 779 -36.36 34.70 -38.27
CA ASP A 779 -37.52 34.40 -37.43
C ASP A 779 -37.45 33.29 -36.35
N LEU A 780 -37.79 33.73 -35.14
CA LEU A 780 -37.94 32.95 -33.91
C LEU A 780 -39.21 32.08 -34.01
N GLY A 781 -39.05 30.86 -34.50
CA GLY A 781 -40.05 29.80 -34.42
C GLY A 781 -39.78 28.84 -33.27
N ALA A 782 -40.60 28.93 -32.23
CA ALA A 782 -40.65 27.94 -31.14
C ALA A 782 -40.94 26.53 -31.71
N ALA A 783 -39.98 25.62 -31.57
CA ALA A 783 -40.17 24.19 -31.72
C ALA A 783 -39.31 23.47 -30.69
N ASP A 784 -39.96 22.54 -29.97
CA ASP A 784 -39.42 21.74 -28.87
C ASP A 784 -38.04 21.12 -29.17
N ASN A 785 -37.00 21.68 -28.55
CA ASN A 785 -35.71 21.02 -28.39
C ASN A 785 -35.67 20.35 -27.01
N THR A 786 -36.38 19.23 -26.84
CA THR A 786 -35.99 18.23 -25.84
C THR A 786 -34.72 17.56 -26.35
N THR A 787 -33.57 18.19 -26.15
CA THR A 787 -32.26 17.56 -26.33
C THR A 787 -32.16 16.42 -25.33
N GLN A 788 -32.40 15.18 -25.80
CA GLN A 788 -32.17 13.99 -25.00
C GLN A 788 -30.73 14.01 -24.49
N ARG A 789 -30.56 14.15 -23.17
CA ARG A 789 -29.25 14.10 -22.50
C ARG A 789 -28.57 12.76 -22.78
N THR A 790 -27.30 12.80 -23.13
CA THR A 790 -26.49 11.64 -23.47
C THR A 790 -25.84 11.04 -22.23
N ILE A 791 -25.32 9.81 -22.31
CA ILE A 791 -24.54 9.20 -21.21
C ILE A 791 -23.38 10.10 -20.77
N ALA A 792 -22.72 10.79 -21.72
CA ALA A 792 -21.65 11.73 -21.41
C ALA A 792 -22.16 12.93 -20.60
N ASP A 793 -23.32 13.49 -20.94
CA ASP A 793 -23.92 14.61 -20.22
C ASP A 793 -24.32 14.22 -18.79
N TYR A 794 -24.90 13.03 -18.62
CA TYR A 794 -25.27 12.52 -17.29
C TYR A 794 -24.03 12.28 -16.41
N LEU A 795 -22.93 11.77 -16.98
CA LEU A 795 -21.67 11.60 -16.24
C LEU A 795 -21.03 12.95 -15.90
N ALA A 796 -21.00 13.89 -16.85
CA ALA A 796 -20.43 15.23 -16.65
C ALA A 796 -21.20 16.05 -15.61
N THR A 797 -22.52 15.86 -15.51
CA THR A 797 -23.38 16.51 -14.50
C THR A 797 -23.38 15.80 -13.14
N GLY A 798 -22.66 14.67 -13.00
CA GLY A 798 -22.63 13.89 -11.76
C GLY A 798 -23.98 13.23 -11.43
N SER A 799 -24.80 12.94 -12.45
CA SER A 799 -26.14 12.40 -12.27
C SER A 799 -26.18 10.90 -11.98
N PHE A 800 -25.10 10.16 -12.22
CA PHE A 800 -24.97 8.74 -11.88
C PHE A 800 -24.08 8.56 -10.65
N ASP A 801 -24.55 7.77 -9.69
CA ASP A 801 -23.78 7.42 -8.49
C ASP A 801 -22.95 6.14 -8.69
N LEU A 802 -23.27 5.34 -9.69
CA LEU A 802 -22.59 4.09 -10.02
C LEU A 802 -22.74 3.76 -11.51
N VAL A 803 -21.64 3.28 -12.11
CA VAL A 803 -21.64 2.66 -13.43
C VAL A 803 -21.29 1.17 -13.33
N ILE A 804 -22.17 0.32 -13.86
CA ILE A 804 -21.92 -1.10 -14.10
C ILE A 804 -21.68 -1.28 -15.60
N ASN A 805 -20.43 -1.55 -15.99
CA ASN A 805 -20.05 -1.72 -17.39
C ASN A 805 -19.36 -3.08 -17.61
N ILE A 806 -20.08 -4.04 -18.19
CA ILE A 806 -19.54 -5.39 -18.47
C ILE A 806 -19.24 -5.49 -19.98
N PRO A 807 -17.96 -5.45 -20.40
CA PRO A 807 -17.60 -5.48 -21.82
C PRO A 807 -17.86 -6.84 -22.47
N MET A 808 -17.99 -6.86 -23.81
CA MET A 808 -17.94 -8.11 -24.59
C MET A 808 -16.47 -8.57 -24.67
N ARG A 809 -16.12 -9.64 -23.97
CA ARG A 809 -14.78 -10.27 -24.08
C ARG A 809 -14.61 -11.13 -25.35
N SER A 810 -15.65 -11.26 -26.19
CA SER A 810 -15.75 -12.25 -27.27
C SER A 810 -15.47 -11.74 -28.69
N ALA A 811 -15.04 -10.50 -28.87
CA ALA A 811 -14.63 -10.01 -30.20
C ALA A 811 -13.10 -10.10 -30.31
N GLY A 812 -12.61 -11.27 -30.74
CA GLY A 812 -11.20 -11.54 -31.03
C GLY A 812 -10.69 -10.80 -32.27
N VAL A 813 -10.67 -9.48 -32.17
CA VAL A 813 -9.78 -8.60 -32.93
C VAL A 813 -9.42 -7.53 -31.92
N ALA A 814 -8.13 -7.36 -31.62
CA ALA A 814 -7.64 -6.06 -31.19
C ALA A 814 -8.09 -5.08 -32.27
N HIS A 815 -9.25 -4.43 -32.08
CA HIS A 815 -9.58 -3.30 -32.92
C HIS A 815 -8.38 -2.38 -32.80
N ALA A 816 -7.86 -1.94 -33.95
CA ALA A 816 -6.66 -1.10 -34.02
C ALA A 816 -6.67 -0.08 -32.88
N SER A 817 -5.50 0.26 -32.33
CA SER A 817 -5.35 1.26 -31.27
C SER A 817 -6.15 2.57 -31.52
N SER A 818 -6.52 2.83 -32.78
CA SER A 818 -7.41 3.89 -33.27
C SER A 818 -8.93 3.71 -33.03
N PHE A 819 -9.49 2.51 -32.88
CA PHE A 819 -10.94 2.33 -32.72
C PHE A 819 -11.37 2.47 -31.26
N VAL A 820 -12.18 3.47 -30.95
CA VAL A 820 -12.64 3.78 -29.59
C VAL A 820 -14.07 3.24 -29.41
N THR A 821 -14.26 2.20 -28.60
CA THR A 821 -15.60 1.67 -28.33
C THR A 821 -16.38 2.59 -27.39
N GLN A 822 -17.71 2.62 -27.52
CA GLN A 822 -18.58 3.34 -26.59
C GLN A 822 -18.41 2.84 -25.15
N GLY A 823 -18.18 1.53 -24.97
CA GLY A 823 -17.88 0.93 -23.66
C GLY A 823 -16.60 1.47 -23.03
N TYR A 824 -15.52 1.61 -23.81
CA TYR A 824 -14.28 2.25 -23.35
C TYR A 824 -14.55 3.70 -22.89
N ARG A 825 -15.27 4.49 -23.70
CA ARG A 825 -15.59 5.90 -23.37
C ARG A 825 -16.38 6.00 -22.07
N CYS A 826 -17.37 5.12 -21.89
CA CYS A 826 -18.18 5.05 -20.67
C CYS A 826 -17.31 4.83 -19.42
N ARG A 827 -16.42 3.82 -19.45
CA ARG A 827 -15.54 3.50 -18.31
C ARG A 827 -14.53 4.61 -18.02
N ARG A 828 -13.97 5.20 -19.08
CA ARG A 828 -13.00 6.28 -18.98
C ARG A 828 -13.62 7.54 -18.37
N LEU A 829 -14.78 7.97 -18.89
CA LEU A 829 -15.50 9.14 -18.36
C LEU A 829 -16.00 8.89 -16.93
N ALA A 830 -16.49 7.69 -16.61
CA ALA A 830 -16.83 7.36 -15.23
C ALA A 830 -15.64 7.56 -14.28
N THR A 831 -14.45 7.11 -14.68
CA THR A 831 -13.23 7.27 -13.89
C THR A 831 -12.77 8.73 -13.82
N ASP A 832 -12.85 9.47 -14.93
CA ASP A 832 -12.44 10.89 -15.00
C ASP A 832 -13.34 11.79 -14.15
N TYR A 833 -14.65 11.50 -14.11
CA TYR A 833 -15.62 12.18 -13.24
C TYR A 833 -15.72 11.56 -11.83
N SER A 834 -14.83 10.63 -11.47
CA SER A 834 -14.80 9.97 -10.15
C SER A 834 -16.13 9.29 -9.76
N VAL A 835 -16.85 8.76 -10.74
CA VAL A 835 -18.03 7.92 -10.54
C VAL A 835 -17.57 6.46 -10.34
N PRO A 836 -17.98 5.79 -9.25
CA PRO A 836 -17.66 4.39 -9.01
C PRO A 836 -18.02 3.48 -10.19
N LEU A 837 -17.13 2.53 -10.51
CA LEU A 837 -17.24 1.66 -11.68
C LEU A 837 -17.02 0.19 -11.30
N ILE A 838 -17.95 -0.69 -11.70
CA ILE A 838 -17.79 -2.16 -11.61
C ILE A 838 -17.77 -2.77 -13.01
N THR A 839 -16.77 -3.61 -13.27
CA THR A 839 -16.49 -4.21 -14.60
C THR A 839 -16.57 -5.74 -14.65
N ASP A 840 -16.87 -6.40 -13.53
CA ASP A 840 -16.94 -7.86 -13.46
C ASP A 840 -18.28 -8.34 -12.88
N VAL A 841 -18.81 -9.41 -13.46
CA VAL A 841 -20.12 -9.99 -13.12
C VAL A 841 -20.16 -10.49 -11.68
N LYS A 842 -19.08 -11.13 -11.19
CA LYS A 842 -19.03 -11.69 -9.83
C LYS A 842 -18.97 -10.58 -8.78
N CYS A 843 -18.19 -9.53 -9.02
CA CYS A 843 -18.16 -8.35 -8.16
C CYS A 843 -19.53 -7.67 -8.06
N VAL A 844 -20.27 -7.54 -9.18
CA VAL A 844 -21.64 -6.99 -9.17
C VAL A 844 -22.56 -7.84 -8.28
N LYS A 845 -22.52 -9.17 -8.43
CA LYS A 845 -23.36 -10.07 -7.63
C LYS A 845 -23.03 -9.96 -6.13
N LEU A 846 -21.75 -9.95 -5.78
CA LEU A 846 -21.32 -9.81 -4.39
C LEU A 846 -21.73 -8.44 -3.81
N PHE A 847 -21.56 -7.37 -4.58
CA PHE A 847 -21.93 -6.01 -4.19
C PHE A 847 -23.43 -5.87 -3.94
N VAL A 848 -24.27 -6.32 -4.89
CA VAL A 848 -25.73 -6.23 -4.77
C VAL A 848 -26.24 -7.07 -3.60
N GLU A 849 -25.70 -8.27 -3.40
CA GLU A 849 -26.06 -9.11 -2.26
C GLU A 849 -25.67 -8.46 -0.93
N ALA A 850 -24.49 -7.83 -0.87
CA ALA A 850 -24.04 -7.12 0.32
C ALA A 850 -24.93 -5.90 0.63
N LEU A 851 -25.34 -5.13 -0.38
CA LEU A 851 -26.31 -4.04 -0.21
C LEU A 851 -27.66 -4.56 0.30
N ARG A 852 -28.17 -5.66 -0.26
CA ARG A 852 -29.44 -6.26 0.16
C ARG A 852 -29.45 -6.63 1.65
N ARG A 853 -28.32 -7.17 2.14
CA ARG A 853 -28.18 -7.55 3.56
C ARG A 853 -28.08 -6.34 4.48
N LEU A 854 -27.31 -5.32 4.09
CA LEU A 854 -27.15 -4.10 4.89
C LEU A 854 -28.38 -3.19 4.90
N ASN A 855 -29.18 -3.14 3.83
CA ASN A 855 -30.39 -2.30 3.79
C ASN A 855 -31.44 -2.69 4.85
N ASN A 856 -31.22 -3.79 5.58
CA ASN A 856 -32.05 -4.26 6.68
C ASN A 856 -31.35 -4.24 8.06
N GLN A 857 -30.12 -3.71 8.18
CA GLN A 857 -29.37 -3.69 9.44
C GLN A 857 -28.61 -2.37 9.63
N GLU A 858 -28.81 -1.70 10.77
CA GLU A 858 -27.88 -0.66 11.24
C GLU A 858 -26.50 -1.30 11.46
N SER A 859 -25.47 -0.81 10.77
CA SER A 859 -24.11 -1.29 10.96
C SER A 859 -23.63 -0.88 12.36
N LYS A 860 -23.70 -1.81 13.31
CA LYS A 860 -23.03 -1.67 14.61
C LYS A 860 -21.56 -2.02 14.43
N VAL A 861 -20.69 -1.20 14.99
CA VAL A 861 -19.26 -1.51 15.10
C VAL A 861 -19.12 -2.75 15.99
N ASP A 862 -18.55 -3.82 15.44
CA ASP A 862 -18.29 -5.03 16.22
C ASP A 862 -16.96 -4.84 16.95
N MET A 863 -16.99 -4.57 18.25
CA MET A 863 -15.77 -4.32 19.03
C MET A 863 -14.78 -5.49 19.01
N SER A 864 -15.24 -6.72 18.74
CA SER A 864 -14.37 -7.91 18.68
C SER A 864 -13.66 -8.08 17.34
N ILE A 865 -14.16 -7.44 16.28
CA ILE A 865 -13.62 -7.57 14.90
C ILE A 865 -13.09 -6.22 14.37
N ASP A 866 -13.83 -5.14 14.60
CA ASP A 866 -13.59 -3.80 14.07
C ASP A 866 -12.68 -2.95 14.96
N CYS A 867 -12.52 -3.32 16.23
CA CYS A 867 -11.71 -2.57 17.21
C CYS A 867 -10.66 -3.49 17.85
N ILE A 868 -9.79 -4.04 17.01
CA ILE A 868 -8.67 -4.87 17.47
C ILE A 868 -7.44 -3.99 17.61
N SER A 869 -7.09 -3.68 18.87
CA SER A 869 -5.81 -3.06 19.20
C SER A 869 -4.70 -4.09 19.18
N ALA A 870 -3.57 -3.76 18.56
CA ALA A 870 -2.34 -4.57 18.60
C ALA A 870 -1.62 -4.51 19.96
N THR A 871 -2.18 -3.84 20.98
CA THR A 871 -1.53 -3.61 22.27
C THR A 871 -2.39 -4.06 23.46
N THR A 872 -1.68 -4.43 24.53
CA THR A 872 -2.18 -4.82 25.85
C THR A 872 -3.34 -3.95 26.29
N LEU A 873 -4.49 -4.57 26.50
CA LEU A 873 -5.68 -3.91 27.01
C LEU A 873 -5.46 -3.56 28.49
N ILE A 874 -5.08 -2.32 28.77
CA ILE A 874 -4.89 -1.85 30.15
C ILE A 874 -6.27 -1.61 30.76
N ARG A 875 -6.70 -2.51 31.64
CA ARG A 875 -7.91 -2.34 32.46
C ARG A 875 -7.63 -1.30 33.54
N LEU A 876 -8.12 -0.10 33.34
CA LEU A 876 -8.13 0.93 34.38
C LEU A 876 -9.40 0.78 35.24
N PRO A 877 -9.34 1.02 36.56
CA PRO A 877 -10.54 1.17 37.37
C PRO A 877 -11.39 2.32 36.81
N GLY A 878 -12.69 2.11 36.67
CA GLY A 878 -13.60 3.17 36.21
C GLY A 878 -13.71 4.29 37.23
N LEU A 879 -13.86 5.53 36.75
CA LEU A 879 -14.00 6.70 37.62
C LEU A 879 -15.40 6.73 38.25
N ILE A 880 -15.47 7.14 39.52
CA ILE A 880 -16.72 7.34 40.25
C ILE A 880 -16.96 8.84 40.41
N ASP A 881 -18.06 9.35 39.87
CA ASP A 881 -18.50 10.70 40.18
C ASP A 881 -19.30 10.69 41.47
N CYS A 882 -18.67 11.20 42.53
CA CYS A 882 -19.25 11.21 43.87
C CYS A 882 -20.35 12.27 44.08
N HIS A 883 -20.63 13.15 43.10
CA HIS A 883 -21.61 14.22 43.25
C HIS A 883 -22.34 14.53 41.94
N VAL A 884 -23.44 13.82 41.70
CA VAL A 884 -24.26 14.00 40.47
C VAL A 884 -25.70 14.41 40.80
N HIS A 885 -26.27 15.27 39.96
CA HIS A 885 -27.64 15.76 40.09
C HIS A 885 -28.53 15.30 38.93
N LEU A 886 -29.11 14.10 39.02
CA LEU A 886 -29.93 13.51 37.94
C LEU A 886 -31.44 13.83 37.99
N ARG A 887 -31.86 14.76 38.86
CA ARG A 887 -33.17 15.49 38.97
C ARG A 887 -34.49 14.78 38.65
N GLU A 888 -34.48 13.47 38.47
CA GLU A 888 -35.61 12.60 38.26
C GLU A 888 -35.81 11.76 39.54
N PRO A 889 -37.02 11.74 40.12
CA PRO A 889 -38.27 12.32 39.61
C PRO A 889 -38.42 13.83 39.85
N GLY A 890 -39.18 14.49 38.98
CA GLY A 890 -39.89 15.74 39.24
C GLY A 890 -39.23 17.03 38.73
N ASP A 891 -37.98 17.01 38.29
CA ASP A 891 -37.32 18.15 37.63
C ASP A 891 -36.48 17.67 36.41
N GLU A 892 -37.02 16.74 35.62
CA GLU A 892 -36.34 16.04 34.50
C GLU A 892 -35.83 16.99 33.41
N HIS A 893 -36.43 18.17 33.26
CA HIS A 893 -36.00 19.20 32.31
C HIS A 893 -34.59 19.75 32.57
N LYS A 894 -34.00 19.50 33.75
CA LYS A 894 -32.63 19.90 34.07
C LYS A 894 -31.61 18.85 33.65
N GLU A 895 -31.88 17.60 33.96
CA GLU A 895 -31.11 16.40 33.63
C GLU A 895 -31.96 15.19 34.04
N ASP A 896 -32.10 14.18 33.20
CA ASP A 896 -32.78 12.92 33.54
C ASP A 896 -31.79 11.77 33.75
N ILE A 897 -32.26 10.62 34.22
CA ILE A 897 -31.38 9.48 34.54
C ILE A 897 -30.65 8.99 33.28
N VAL A 898 -31.32 8.96 32.12
CA VAL A 898 -30.77 8.40 30.88
C VAL A 898 -29.72 9.34 30.31
N SER A 899 -30.04 10.64 30.21
CA SER A 899 -29.13 11.65 29.65
C SER A 899 -27.86 11.79 30.50
N GLY A 900 -28.01 11.81 31.83
CA GLY A 900 -26.88 12.01 32.73
C GLY A 900 -25.97 10.78 32.82
N THR A 901 -26.54 9.58 32.95
CA THR A 901 -25.73 8.34 33.00
C THR A 901 -25.08 8.01 31.65
N GLY A 902 -25.72 8.36 30.53
CA GLY A 902 -25.13 8.24 29.20
C GLY A 902 -23.94 9.19 29.00
N SER A 903 -24.07 10.43 29.48
CA SER A 903 -22.99 11.42 29.44
C SER A 903 -21.82 11.02 30.33
N ALA A 904 -22.07 10.44 31.51
CA ALA A 904 -21.05 9.90 32.40
C ALA A 904 -20.22 8.81 31.70
N LEU A 905 -20.87 7.83 31.05
CA LEU A 905 -20.18 6.77 30.31
C LEU A 905 -19.35 7.31 29.14
N ALA A 906 -19.89 8.26 28.37
CA ALA A 906 -19.16 8.89 27.28
C ALA A 906 -17.89 9.63 27.77
N GLY A 907 -17.90 10.12 29.01
CA GLY A 907 -16.75 10.73 29.69
C GLY A 907 -15.82 9.76 30.42
N GLY A 908 -16.08 8.44 30.40
CA GLY A 908 -15.27 7.43 31.10
C GLY A 908 -15.59 7.23 32.59
N ILE A 909 -16.73 7.74 33.06
CA ILE A 909 -17.25 7.55 34.42
C ILE A 909 -18.18 6.33 34.43
N THR A 910 -17.87 5.34 35.27
CA THR A 910 -18.60 4.06 35.31
C THR A 910 -19.58 3.95 36.46
N MET A 911 -19.51 4.87 37.43
CA MET A 911 -20.46 4.94 38.54
C MET A 911 -20.79 6.38 38.90
N VAL A 912 -22.06 6.67 39.18
CA VAL A 912 -22.53 7.99 39.64
C VAL A 912 -23.19 7.92 41.01
N LEU A 913 -22.84 8.81 41.92
CA LEU A 913 -23.48 8.95 43.24
C LEU A 913 -24.44 10.14 43.22
N THR A 914 -25.73 9.87 43.35
CA THR A 914 -26.78 10.83 43.02
C THR A 914 -27.33 11.49 44.26
N MET A 915 -27.53 12.81 44.15
CA MET A 915 -27.95 13.67 45.24
C MET A 915 -29.45 13.54 45.52
N PRO A 916 -29.91 13.61 46.79
CA PRO A 916 -31.30 13.33 47.18
C PRO A 916 -32.29 14.44 46.83
N ASN A 917 -31.85 15.48 46.13
CA ASN A 917 -32.60 16.70 45.87
C ASN A 917 -33.48 16.61 44.61
N THR A 918 -34.32 15.57 44.60
CA THR A 918 -35.40 15.28 43.65
C THR A 918 -36.75 15.76 44.17
N LYS A 919 -37.83 15.59 43.40
CA LYS A 919 -39.21 15.85 43.83
C LYS A 919 -40.09 14.61 43.61
N PRO A 920 -40.50 13.89 44.67
CA PRO A 920 -40.18 14.13 46.08
C PRO A 920 -38.69 13.90 46.39
N ALA A 921 -38.19 14.54 47.45
CA ALA A 921 -36.79 14.39 47.89
C ALA A 921 -36.57 13.05 48.60
N LEU A 922 -35.42 12.43 48.34
CA LEU A 922 -35.08 11.11 48.84
C LEU A 922 -34.75 11.15 50.34
N THR A 923 -35.76 11.05 51.19
CA THR A 923 -35.66 11.32 52.65
C THR A 923 -36.34 10.27 53.54
N ASN A 924 -36.99 9.29 52.93
CA ASN A 924 -37.71 8.21 53.60
C ASN A 924 -37.73 6.95 52.72
N GLU A 925 -38.13 5.82 53.30
CA GLU A 925 -38.13 4.51 52.65
C GLU A 925 -39.04 4.45 51.40
N THR A 926 -40.22 5.06 51.45
CA THR A 926 -41.17 5.04 50.32
C THR A 926 -40.61 5.72 49.08
N VAL A 927 -39.90 6.85 49.25
CA VAL A 927 -39.25 7.54 48.14
C VAL A 927 -38.02 6.78 47.66
N LEU A 928 -37.29 6.10 48.56
CA LEU A 928 -36.16 5.24 48.19
C LEU A 928 -36.59 4.07 47.30
N ASP A 929 -37.65 3.35 47.69
CA ASP A 929 -38.19 2.25 46.89
C ASP A 929 -38.64 2.70 45.49
N MET A 930 -39.21 3.90 45.39
CA MET A 930 -39.60 4.48 44.10
C MET A 930 -38.37 4.84 43.26
N THR A 931 -37.36 5.44 43.87
CA THR A 931 -36.15 5.92 43.18
C THR A 931 -35.31 4.75 42.69
N GLU A 932 -35.10 3.73 43.52
CA GLU A 932 -34.36 2.51 43.11
C GLU A 932 -35.00 1.85 41.89
N LYS A 933 -36.33 1.69 41.86
CA LYS A 933 -37.05 1.14 40.69
C LYS A 933 -36.90 1.98 39.42
N LEU A 934 -36.78 3.30 39.56
CA LEU A 934 -36.55 4.18 38.42
C LEU A 934 -35.12 4.00 37.88
N TYR A 935 -34.12 3.97 38.75
CA TYR A 935 -32.72 3.79 38.37
C TYR A 935 -32.46 2.39 37.80
N GLU A 936 -33.01 1.33 38.39
CA GLU A 936 -32.92 -0.05 37.88
C GLU A 936 -33.41 -0.15 36.43
N LYS A 937 -34.41 0.65 36.06
CA LYS A 937 -34.99 0.66 34.71
C LYS A 937 -34.23 1.54 33.71
N LYS A 938 -33.60 2.63 34.17
CA LYS A 938 -33.13 3.72 33.30
C LYS A 938 -31.62 3.97 33.31
N ALA A 939 -30.92 3.63 34.39
CA ALA A 939 -29.50 3.93 34.51
C ALA A 939 -28.68 3.12 33.50
N LEU A 940 -27.76 3.80 32.81
CA LEU A 940 -26.87 3.18 31.83
C LEU A 940 -25.52 2.75 32.45
N CYS A 941 -25.15 3.29 33.61
CA CYS A 941 -23.98 2.92 34.40
C CYS A 941 -24.36 2.57 35.85
N ASP A 942 -23.39 2.08 36.63
CA ASP A 942 -23.61 1.79 38.05
C ASP A 942 -23.98 3.08 38.79
N TYR A 943 -24.77 2.96 39.87
CA TYR A 943 -25.24 4.12 40.61
C TYR A 943 -25.27 3.88 42.10
N GLY A 944 -25.18 4.97 42.86
CA GLY A 944 -25.40 4.99 44.29
C GLY A 944 -26.32 6.14 44.68
N LEU A 945 -27.21 5.92 45.64
CA LEU A 945 -28.17 6.94 46.06
C LEU A 945 -27.77 7.49 47.43
N PHE A 946 -27.65 8.81 47.55
CA PHE A 946 -27.52 9.47 48.85
C PHE A 946 -28.89 9.61 49.51
N MET A 947 -28.97 9.32 50.82
CA MET A 947 -30.15 9.65 51.62
C MET A 947 -30.09 11.11 52.07
N GLY A 948 -31.18 11.86 51.92
CA GLY A 948 -31.28 13.25 52.37
C GLY A 948 -31.61 13.36 53.85
N ALA A 949 -30.79 14.12 54.59
CA ALA A 949 -31.07 14.46 55.98
C ALA A 949 -32.12 15.59 56.08
N THR A 950 -33.10 15.42 56.95
CA THR A 950 -34.08 16.45 57.33
C THR A 950 -34.14 16.61 58.85
N ILE A 951 -34.88 17.61 59.34
CA ILE A 951 -34.97 17.89 60.78
C ILE A 951 -35.62 16.71 61.55
N ASP A 952 -36.49 15.95 60.89
CA ASP A 952 -37.36 14.97 61.55
C ASP A 952 -37.06 13.50 61.19
N ASN A 953 -36.11 13.22 60.30
CA ASN A 953 -35.90 11.85 59.79
C ASN A 953 -34.73 11.08 60.44
N ALA A 954 -33.95 11.68 61.34
CA ALA A 954 -32.72 11.09 61.90
C ALA A 954 -32.87 9.66 62.47
N LYS A 955 -34.00 9.34 63.09
CA LYS A 955 -34.28 7.97 63.60
C LYS A 955 -34.91 7.04 62.56
N ALA A 956 -35.69 7.59 61.63
CA ALA A 956 -36.49 6.81 60.68
C ALA A 956 -35.65 6.23 59.54
N ILE A 957 -34.51 6.86 59.20
CA ILE A 957 -33.67 6.47 58.06
C ILE A 957 -32.56 5.49 58.43
N VAL A 958 -32.37 5.16 59.71
CA VAL A 958 -31.28 4.30 60.20
C VAL A 958 -31.43 2.87 59.67
N ASP A 959 -32.64 2.32 59.72
CA ASP A 959 -32.92 0.94 59.31
C ASP A 959 -32.67 0.72 57.81
N ILE A 960 -32.82 1.77 57.00
CA ILE A 960 -32.62 1.74 55.54
C ILE A 960 -31.24 2.25 55.10
N ALA A 961 -30.37 2.66 56.04
CA ALA A 961 -29.07 3.26 55.71
C ALA A 961 -28.18 2.34 54.86
N HIS A 962 -28.25 1.02 55.08
CA HIS A 962 -27.48 0.00 54.36
C HIS A 962 -27.79 -0.07 52.84
N ARG A 963 -28.87 0.56 52.38
CA ARG A 963 -29.26 0.65 50.95
C ARG A 963 -28.72 1.91 50.26
N CYS A 964 -28.12 2.83 51.01
CA CYS A 964 -27.64 4.11 50.50
C CYS A 964 -26.11 4.17 50.57
N VAL A 965 -25.51 4.98 49.69
CA VAL A 965 -24.04 5.18 49.70
C VAL A 965 -23.57 6.14 50.80
N GLY A 966 -24.50 6.90 51.38
CA GLY A 966 -24.22 7.84 52.44
C GLY A 966 -25.42 8.70 52.80
N LEU A 967 -25.28 9.48 53.87
CA LEU A 967 -26.22 10.53 54.25
C LEU A 967 -25.73 11.86 53.69
N LYS A 968 -26.54 12.57 52.90
CA LYS A 968 -26.26 13.92 52.44
C LYS A 968 -26.96 14.95 53.33
N MET A 969 -26.17 15.84 53.93
CA MET A 969 -26.66 16.96 54.74
C MET A 969 -26.43 18.28 54.00
N TYR A 970 -27.44 19.14 53.93
CA TYR A 970 -27.28 20.49 53.38
C TYR A 970 -27.33 21.53 54.50
N LEU A 971 -26.18 22.10 54.85
CA LEU A 971 -26.05 23.07 55.95
C LEU A 971 -26.20 24.52 55.48
N ASN A 972 -26.07 24.73 54.16
CA ASN A 972 -26.27 26.00 53.48
C ASN A 972 -27.39 25.87 52.45
N THR A 973 -27.73 26.99 51.82
CA THR A 973 -28.80 27.07 50.82
C THR A 973 -28.61 26.00 49.74
N THR A 974 -29.62 25.16 49.57
CA THR A 974 -29.65 24.11 48.55
C THR A 974 -30.94 24.21 47.75
N PHE A 975 -31.00 23.45 46.66
CA PHE A 975 -32.22 23.31 45.87
C PHE A 975 -33.17 22.32 46.57
N GLY A 976 -34.37 22.79 46.97
CA GLY A 976 -35.38 22.01 47.69
C GLY A 976 -35.38 22.25 49.20
N ASP A 977 -36.26 21.55 49.93
CA ASP A 977 -36.53 21.76 51.36
C ASP A 977 -35.60 20.95 52.29
N LEU A 978 -34.38 20.63 51.82
CA LEU A 978 -33.41 19.77 52.52
C LEU A 978 -32.42 20.52 53.40
N LYS A 979 -32.56 21.84 53.53
CA LYS A 979 -31.63 22.64 54.34
C LYS A 979 -31.85 22.38 55.83
N LEU A 980 -30.77 22.09 56.56
CA LEU A 980 -30.77 21.92 58.00
C LEU A 980 -30.29 23.20 58.69
N ASP A 981 -31.23 23.98 59.24
CA ASP A 981 -30.94 25.30 59.80
C ASP A 981 -30.41 25.30 61.25
N ASN A 982 -30.48 24.17 61.97
CA ASN A 982 -30.08 24.11 63.38
C ASN A 982 -29.02 23.02 63.66
N MET A 983 -28.05 23.33 64.52
CA MET A 983 -26.98 22.40 64.89
C MET A 983 -27.48 21.18 65.67
N GLU A 984 -28.62 21.31 66.38
CA GLU A 984 -29.23 20.21 67.12
C GLU A 984 -29.71 19.08 66.19
N SER A 985 -30.25 19.39 65.01
CA SER A 985 -30.58 18.35 64.02
C SER A 985 -29.34 17.68 63.46
N TRP A 986 -28.23 18.42 63.31
CA TRP A 986 -26.97 17.85 62.83
C TRP A 986 -26.47 16.81 63.82
N MET A 987 -26.39 17.16 65.11
CA MET A 987 -25.98 16.25 66.19
C MET A 987 -26.83 14.97 66.23
N LYS A 988 -28.16 15.08 66.08
CA LYS A 988 -29.06 13.91 66.04
C LYS A 988 -28.69 12.93 64.92
N HIS A 989 -28.33 13.42 63.74
CA HIS A 989 -27.89 12.56 62.63
C HIS A 989 -26.54 11.89 62.92
N PHE A 990 -25.58 12.60 63.53
CA PHE A 990 -24.31 12.00 63.95
C PHE A 990 -24.49 10.93 65.05
N GLU A 991 -25.47 11.11 65.94
CA GLU A 991 -25.76 10.14 67.02
C GLU A 991 -26.45 8.86 66.52
N THR A 992 -27.28 8.96 65.49
CA THR A 992 -28.13 7.83 65.04
C THR A 992 -27.66 7.17 63.76
N TRP A 993 -26.94 7.88 62.88
CA TRP A 993 -26.51 7.31 61.60
C TRP A 993 -25.38 6.28 61.79
N PRO A 994 -25.39 5.14 61.07
CA PRO A 994 -24.36 4.12 61.24
C PRO A 994 -22.95 4.64 60.94
N SER A 995 -22.02 4.41 61.87
CA SER A 995 -20.64 4.91 61.79
C SER A 995 -19.82 4.30 60.63
N ASN A 996 -20.26 3.18 60.06
CA ASN A 996 -19.65 2.55 58.90
C ASN A 996 -20.15 3.10 57.55
N ILE A 997 -21.06 4.07 57.54
CA ILE A 997 -21.64 4.67 56.33
C ILE A 997 -21.36 6.19 56.35
N PRO A 998 -20.81 6.78 55.28
CA PRO A 998 -20.34 8.15 55.31
C PRO A 998 -21.47 9.17 55.43
N ILE A 999 -21.21 10.25 56.15
CA ILE A 999 -21.99 11.49 56.14
C ILE A 999 -21.27 12.50 55.26
N VAL A 1000 -21.97 13.03 54.26
CA VAL A 1000 -21.46 14.01 53.30
C VAL A 1000 -22.20 15.32 53.50
N ALA A 1001 -21.50 16.36 53.96
CA ALA A 1001 -22.10 17.67 54.22
C ALA A 1001 -21.82 18.66 53.07
N HIS A 1002 -22.85 19.39 52.65
CA HIS A 1002 -22.70 20.63 51.90
C HIS A 1002 -22.62 21.78 52.91
N ALA A 1003 -21.45 22.37 53.05
CA ALA A 1003 -21.15 23.41 54.03
C ALA A 1003 -20.32 24.53 53.40
N GLU A 1004 -20.55 25.76 53.82
CA GLU A 1004 -19.85 26.96 53.35
C GLU A 1004 -19.54 27.91 54.52
N ASN A 1005 -18.34 28.50 54.51
CA ASN A 1005 -17.90 29.47 55.51
C ASN A 1005 -17.99 28.92 56.95
N GLN A 1006 -18.81 29.54 57.80
CA GLN A 1006 -18.93 29.21 59.23
C GLN A 1006 -19.45 27.78 59.46
N THR A 1007 -20.30 27.26 58.58
CA THR A 1007 -20.86 25.90 58.75
C THR A 1007 -19.82 24.81 58.48
N VAL A 1008 -18.75 25.11 57.72
CA VAL A 1008 -17.61 24.19 57.52
C VAL A 1008 -16.88 23.96 58.84
N ALA A 1009 -16.56 25.04 59.57
CA ALA A 1009 -15.91 24.93 60.87
C ALA A 1009 -16.80 24.17 61.87
N SER A 1010 -18.10 24.45 61.89
CA SER A 1010 -19.05 23.79 62.79
C SER A 1010 -19.20 22.30 62.51
N ILE A 1011 -19.30 21.88 61.24
CA ILE A 1011 -19.48 20.47 60.90
C ILE A 1011 -18.19 19.65 61.10
N LEU A 1012 -17.02 20.27 60.88
CA LEU A 1012 -15.73 19.63 61.18
C LEU A 1012 -15.56 19.40 62.69
N CYS A 1013 -15.93 20.39 63.51
CA CYS A 1013 -15.93 20.25 64.96
C CYS A 1013 -16.88 19.14 65.44
N LEU A 1014 -18.09 19.06 64.86
CA LEU A 1014 -19.00 17.94 65.15
C LEU A 1014 -18.43 16.60 64.70
N ALA A 1015 -17.83 16.53 63.52
CA ALA A 1015 -17.19 15.30 63.05
C ALA A 1015 -16.09 14.83 64.01
N GLU A 1016 -15.29 15.75 64.59
CA GLU A 1016 -14.26 15.42 65.59
C GLU A 1016 -14.85 14.96 66.94
N ILE A 1017 -16.01 15.47 67.34
CA ILE A 1017 -16.70 15.06 68.57
C ILE A 1017 -17.28 13.64 68.45
N TYR A 1018 -17.73 13.26 67.25
CA TYR A 1018 -18.43 12.00 66.99
C TYR A 1018 -17.60 10.96 66.23
N SER A 1019 -16.37 11.30 65.81
CA SER A 1019 -15.35 10.36 65.30
C SER A 1019 -14.69 9.59 66.42
#